data_AF-A0A6A4SQP7-F1
#
_entry.id   AF-A0A6A4SQP7-F1
#
_cell.length_a   1.000
_cell.length_b   1.000
_cell.length_c   1.000
_cell.angle_alpha   90.00
_cell.angle_beta   90.00
_cell.angle_gamma   90.00
#
_symmetry.space_group_name_H-M   'P 1'
#
loop_
_entity.id
_entity.type
_entity.pdbx_description
1 polymer ?
#
loop_
_entity_poly.entity_id
_entity_poly.type
_entity_poly.pdbx_seq_one_letter_code
_entity_poly.pdbx_strand_id
1 'polypeptide(L)'
;MKVEITSVASAPSAGKLSSVESKVSELSVPVPWGEIRGKVWGPDHGRPVLCLHGWADNCGTFNTLIPLLPKECRYVAVDLPGHGRSSHRPPGVFYSFPLYLMDVRRVVDALQWSKFSIIGHSMGECSRIRFSALYPEEVDALILLDSFGFLPTDVKRIPKVIRKGLDEMLQFEKRTEEKERRVYTYEKAAERLLAVNRTLSERSVHTLLERGLVQVEGGFVFTRDFRINLTNIVRISVEQSLEMQSNIKASGLVVLAEDGFEKVFVEQDQKRFTSALLQAYRDRNHTVARVAGDHHIHLNNPEVVAPLVSDFLRTKVLAQSDELKDMYDVSELCFVMFNLEEQRRLPARPCPGGNTSHSGRQGITEVSAPLSFMFPGMIDDDVCVDMRASDPVRYQMDKEVSELSVPVPWGEIRGKVWGPDHGRPVLCLHGWADNCGSFDTLIPLLPRECRYVAVDLAGHGRSSHRPAGVLYSALAYVAAVHRVVDGADIAGIKELTEVLRQGMDGMIQFEKKTEKKRRVYTYKEAVERLLAANPTLSEQSVHILFERGLVEVEGGFVFSRDLRVNFKNMLCLSLEQSLELLSRIRVSVLVVLVEDCDSKNSGQAPKKFTPTLLQIFRDRNHKVVTLPGNHHIHLTNPEVIAPLVTDYLRTEASSLSTKREHKL
;
A
#
# COMPACT_ATOMS: atom_id res chain seq x y z
N MET A 1 2.97 -15.95 13.65
CA MET A 1 2.56 -16.60 12.39
C MET A 1 3.59 -17.69 12.06
N LYS A 2 3.19 -18.97 12.01
CA LYS A 2 4.09 -20.10 11.69
C LYS A 2 3.88 -20.49 10.22
N VAL A 3 4.96 -20.68 9.46
CA VAL A 3 4.94 -21.24 8.10
C VAL A 3 4.82 -22.76 8.21
N GLU A 4 3.98 -23.35 7.39
CA GLU A 4 3.80 -24.80 7.33
C GLU A 4 4.34 -25.33 6.00
N ILE A 5 5.22 -26.33 6.09
CA ILE A 5 5.69 -27.11 4.94
C ILE A 5 5.30 -28.57 5.21
N THR A 6 4.39 -29.10 4.40
CA THR A 6 3.85 -30.45 4.58
C THR A 6 4.23 -31.31 3.39
N SER A 7 4.80 -32.49 3.64
CA SER A 7 5.14 -33.41 2.56
C SER A 7 3.90 -34.03 1.95
N VAL A 8 3.81 -34.04 0.62
CA VAL A 8 2.73 -34.71 -0.09
C VAL A 8 3.14 -36.14 -0.41
N ALA A 9 2.26 -37.12 -0.17
CA ALA A 9 2.44 -38.48 -0.70
C ALA A 9 2.15 -38.44 -2.21
N SER A 10 3.05 -38.95 -3.05
CA SER A 10 2.81 -39.00 -4.50
C SER A 10 1.61 -39.90 -4.81
N ALA A 11 0.70 -39.45 -5.67
CA ALA A 11 -0.28 -40.33 -6.29
C ALA A 11 0.46 -41.23 -7.30
N PRO A 12 0.13 -42.53 -7.42
CA PRO A 12 0.85 -43.44 -8.31
C PRO A 12 0.66 -43.03 -9.77
N SER A 13 1.75 -42.67 -10.44
CA SER A 13 1.74 -42.43 -11.89
C SER A 13 1.83 -43.77 -12.64
N ALA A 14 0.95 -43.96 -13.61
CA ALA A 14 1.01 -45.10 -14.52
C ALA A 14 2.09 -44.84 -15.57
N GLY A 15 3.28 -45.43 -15.38
CA GLY A 15 4.33 -45.47 -16.40
C GLY A 15 5.73 -45.35 -15.82
N LYS A 16 6.42 -46.50 -15.69
CA LYS A 16 7.81 -46.61 -15.20
C LYS A 16 8.79 -45.80 -16.07
N LEU A 17 9.44 -44.81 -15.47
CA LEU A 17 10.88 -44.57 -15.63
C LEU A 17 11.46 -44.30 -14.24
N SER A 18 12.42 -45.13 -13.83
CA SER A 18 13.11 -45.02 -12.54
C SER A 18 14.04 -43.80 -12.54
N SER A 19 13.55 -42.67 -12.02
CA SER A 19 14.37 -41.58 -11.52
C SER A 19 13.92 -41.29 -10.09
N VAL A 20 14.87 -40.96 -9.21
CA VAL A 20 14.62 -40.65 -7.81
C VAL A 20 13.59 -39.51 -7.74
N GLU A 21 12.34 -39.81 -7.37
CA GLU A 21 11.27 -38.80 -7.25
C GLU A 21 11.72 -37.75 -6.21
N SER A 22 11.95 -36.52 -6.67
CA SER A 22 12.22 -35.42 -5.75
C SER A 22 10.95 -35.14 -4.94
N LYS A 23 10.99 -35.38 -3.64
CA LYS A 23 9.88 -35.13 -2.71
C LYS A 23 9.41 -33.68 -2.82
N VAL A 24 8.17 -33.48 -3.27
CA VAL A 24 7.52 -32.15 -3.35
C VAL A 24 6.68 -31.94 -2.10
N SER A 25 6.81 -30.77 -1.48
CA SER A 25 6.03 -30.40 -0.30
C SER A 25 5.11 -29.22 -0.59
N GLU A 26 3.97 -29.11 0.09
CA GLU A 26 3.09 -27.95 0.01
C GLU A 26 3.56 -26.88 1.02
N LEU A 27 3.55 -25.63 0.57
CA LEU A 27 3.77 -24.45 1.40
C LEU A 27 2.42 -23.85 1.81
N SER A 28 2.30 -23.43 3.06
CA SER A 28 1.31 -22.45 3.50
C SER A 28 1.96 -21.34 4.34
N VAL A 29 1.76 -20.10 3.91
CA VAL A 29 2.18 -18.89 4.61
C VAL A 29 0.92 -18.13 5.03
N PRO A 30 0.62 -18.03 6.34
CA PRO A 30 -0.53 -17.28 6.81
C PRO A 30 -0.35 -15.78 6.52
N VAL A 31 -1.42 -15.13 6.06
CA VAL A 31 -1.49 -13.70 5.78
C VAL A 31 -2.79 -13.12 6.35
N PRO A 32 -2.89 -11.80 6.59
CA PRO A 32 -4.06 -11.21 7.26
C PRO A 32 -5.43 -11.49 6.60
N TRP A 33 -5.46 -11.87 5.32
CA TRP A 33 -6.69 -12.18 4.56
C TRP A 33 -6.83 -13.67 4.20
N GLY A 34 -6.03 -14.55 4.80
CA GLY A 34 -6.06 -15.99 4.56
C GLY A 34 -4.66 -16.60 4.50
N GLU A 35 -4.34 -17.28 3.41
CA GLU A 35 -3.04 -17.93 3.22
C GLU A 35 -2.50 -17.75 1.80
N ILE A 36 -1.17 -17.67 1.70
CA ILE A 36 -0.42 -17.83 0.47
C ILE A 36 0.06 -19.27 0.40
N ARG A 37 -0.31 -19.99 -0.66
CA ARG A 37 0.01 -21.40 -0.87
C ARG A 37 1.10 -21.56 -1.91
N GLY A 38 1.76 -22.71 -1.93
CA GLY A 38 2.81 -22.99 -2.88
C GLY A 38 3.31 -24.42 -2.84
N LYS A 39 4.43 -24.65 -3.53
CA LYS A 39 5.14 -25.92 -3.56
C LYS A 39 6.63 -25.70 -3.28
N VAL A 40 7.28 -26.70 -2.69
CA VAL A 40 8.70 -26.71 -2.33
C VAL A 40 9.38 -27.93 -2.91
N TRP A 41 10.54 -27.73 -3.54
CA TRP A 41 11.41 -28.78 -4.07
C TRP A 41 12.83 -28.60 -3.53
N GLY A 42 13.55 -29.72 -3.41
CA GLY A 42 14.95 -29.72 -2.98
C GLY A 42 15.13 -29.73 -1.46
N PRO A 43 16.39 -29.85 -0.99
CA PRO A 43 16.71 -30.01 0.43
C PRO A 43 16.44 -28.74 1.26
N ASP A 44 16.25 -28.89 2.57
CA ASP A 44 16.06 -27.76 3.50
C ASP A 44 17.29 -26.84 3.57
N HIS A 45 18.48 -27.40 3.39
CA HIS A 45 19.75 -26.67 3.35
C HIS A 45 20.15 -26.22 1.93
N GLY A 46 19.28 -26.44 0.93
CA GLY A 46 19.57 -26.04 -0.45
C GLY A 46 19.56 -24.53 -0.63
N ARG A 47 20.26 -24.03 -1.66
CA ARG A 47 20.30 -22.60 -1.96
C ARG A 47 18.89 -22.06 -2.25
N PRO A 48 18.38 -21.05 -1.51
CA PRO A 48 17.01 -20.57 -1.69
C PRO A 48 16.76 -19.97 -3.07
N VAL A 49 15.71 -20.44 -3.75
CA VAL A 49 15.22 -19.91 -5.02
C VAL A 49 13.71 -19.70 -4.94
N LEU A 50 13.26 -18.45 -5.03
CA LEU A 50 11.84 -18.11 -5.09
C LEU A 50 11.36 -18.16 -6.55
N CYS A 51 10.33 -18.97 -6.81
CA CYS A 51 9.70 -19.09 -8.13
C CYS A 51 8.32 -18.43 -8.11
N LEU A 52 8.05 -17.55 -9.08
CA LEU A 52 6.78 -16.83 -9.17
C LEU A 52 6.09 -17.17 -10.51
N HIS A 53 4.78 -17.30 -10.59
CA HIS A 53 4.11 -17.69 -11.86
C HIS A 53 3.67 -16.49 -12.71
N GLY A 54 3.17 -16.74 -13.93
CA GLY A 54 2.59 -15.75 -14.83
C GLY A 54 1.15 -15.36 -14.45
N TRP A 55 0.55 -14.43 -15.20
CA TRP A 55 -0.83 -14.02 -14.97
C TRP A 55 -1.81 -15.14 -15.27
N ALA A 56 -2.79 -15.35 -14.38
CA ALA A 56 -3.82 -16.38 -14.52
C ALA A 56 -3.30 -17.83 -14.52
N ASP A 57 -2.01 -18.04 -14.22
CA ASP A 57 -1.40 -19.34 -13.97
C ASP A 57 -1.48 -19.72 -12.47
N ASN A 58 -0.61 -20.61 -12.02
CA ASN A 58 -0.35 -20.95 -10.63
C ASN A 58 1.06 -21.56 -10.51
N CYS A 59 1.52 -21.86 -9.29
CA CYS A 59 2.86 -22.37 -9.04
C CYS A 59 3.15 -23.73 -9.71
N GLY A 60 2.10 -24.44 -10.18
CA GLY A 60 2.22 -25.66 -10.98
C GLY A 60 2.91 -25.46 -12.33
N THR A 61 3.00 -24.22 -12.84
CA THR A 61 3.76 -23.90 -14.07
C THR A 61 5.23 -24.33 -13.99
N PHE A 62 5.77 -24.50 -12.79
CA PHE A 62 7.15 -24.95 -12.59
C PHE A 62 7.31 -26.46 -12.42
N ASN A 63 6.21 -27.23 -12.46
CA ASN A 63 6.24 -28.68 -12.29
C ASN A 63 7.12 -29.37 -13.35
N THR A 64 7.28 -28.77 -14.54
CA THR A 64 8.07 -29.36 -15.64
C THR A 64 9.50 -28.85 -15.69
N LEU A 65 9.74 -27.58 -15.31
CA LEU A 65 11.08 -26.97 -15.31
C LEU A 65 11.93 -27.38 -14.11
N ILE A 66 11.44 -27.22 -12.87
CA ILE A 66 12.24 -27.42 -11.64
C ILE A 66 12.88 -28.83 -11.57
N PRO A 67 12.21 -29.91 -12.00
CA PRO A 67 12.84 -31.24 -12.03
C PRO A 67 14.09 -31.34 -12.90
N LEU A 68 14.32 -30.41 -13.84
CA LEU A 68 15.51 -30.39 -14.69
C LEU A 68 16.63 -29.48 -14.15
N LEU A 69 16.38 -28.72 -13.08
CA LEU A 69 17.31 -27.74 -12.52
C LEU A 69 18.24 -28.37 -11.44
N PRO A 70 19.32 -27.67 -11.02
CA PRO A 70 20.25 -28.15 -10.00
C PRO A 70 19.53 -28.56 -8.71
N LYS A 71 19.89 -29.73 -8.17
CA LYS A 71 19.26 -30.38 -7.00
C LYS A 71 19.76 -29.82 -5.66
N GLU A 72 20.84 -29.07 -5.72
CA GLU A 72 21.49 -28.36 -4.62
C GLU A 72 20.70 -27.10 -4.19
N CYS A 73 19.74 -26.67 -5.01
CA CYS A 73 18.86 -25.54 -4.72
C CYS A 73 17.58 -25.98 -4.00
N ARG A 74 17.04 -25.07 -3.19
CA ARG A 74 15.71 -25.15 -2.58
C ARG A 74 14.75 -24.23 -3.32
N TYR A 75 13.91 -24.79 -4.18
CA TYR A 75 12.93 -24.02 -4.95
C TYR A 75 11.63 -23.90 -4.16
N VAL A 76 11.16 -22.69 -3.97
CA VAL A 76 9.85 -22.39 -3.38
C VAL A 76 9.03 -21.65 -4.42
N ALA A 77 8.04 -22.32 -5.02
CA ALA A 77 7.11 -21.69 -5.94
C ALA A 77 5.82 -21.32 -5.21
N VAL A 78 5.38 -20.07 -5.30
CA VAL A 78 4.17 -19.61 -4.62
C VAL A 78 3.05 -19.29 -5.61
N ASP A 79 1.83 -19.60 -5.22
CA ASP A 79 0.62 -19.05 -5.82
C ASP A 79 0.44 -17.63 -5.30
N LEU A 80 0.44 -16.64 -6.18
CA LEU A 80 0.08 -15.27 -5.81
C LEU A 80 -1.41 -15.21 -5.41
N PRO A 81 -1.84 -14.27 -4.56
CA PRO A 81 -3.25 -14.16 -4.17
C PRO A 81 -4.19 -14.14 -5.37
N GLY A 82 -5.34 -14.79 -5.23
CA GLY A 82 -6.32 -14.95 -6.32
C GLY A 82 -5.92 -15.96 -7.40
N HIS A 83 -4.83 -16.71 -7.21
CA HIS A 83 -4.36 -17.76 -8.12
C HIS A 83 -4.15 -19.08 -7.38
N GLY A 84 -4.15 -20.19 -8.12
CA GLY A 84 -3.86 -21.52 -7.60
C GLY A 84 -4.72 -21.86 -6.37
N ARG A 85 -4.05 -22.17 -5.25
CA ARG A 85 -4.70 -22.46 -3.96
C ARG A 85 -4.58 -21.31 -2.95
N SER A 86 -3.96 -20.18 -3.31
CA SER A 86 -3.88 -19.02 -2.43
C SER A 86 -5.25 -18.37 -2.24
N SER A 87 -5.46 -17.81 -1.04
CA SER A 87 -6.69 -17.10 -0.73
C SER A 87 -6.92 -15.90 -1.65
N HIS A 88 -8.18 -15.63 -1.95
CA HIS A 88 -8.58 -14.43 -2.68
C HIS A 88 -8.39 -13.20 -1.79
N ARG A 89 -8.16 -12.05 -2.39
CA ARG A 89 -8.19 -10.77 -1.66
C ARG A 89 -9.60 -10.53 -1.09
N PRO A 90 -9.74 -9.79 0.01
CA PRO A 90 -11.05 -9.39 0.51
C PRO A 90 -11.85 -8.61 -0.55
N PRO A 91 -13.19 -8.56 -0.46
CA PRO A 91 -14.01 -7.77 -1.36
C PRO A 91 -13.59 -6.28 -1.41
N GLY A 92 -13.72 -5.65 -2.59
CA GLY A 92 -13.36 -4.24 -2.82
C GLY A 92 -11.86 -3.91 -2.80
N VAL A 93 -11.00 -4.93 -2.86
CA VAL A 93 -9.53 -4.79 -2.95
C VAL A 93 -9.06 -5.10 -4.38
N PHE A 94 -8.25 -4.21 -4.95
CA PHE A 94 -7.62 -4.40 -6.25
C PHE A 94 -6.46 -5.41 -6.19
N TYR A 95 -6.24 -6.14 -7.29
CA TYR A 95 -5.01 -6.88 -7.52
C TYR A 95 -4.00 -5.97 -8.21
N SER A 96 -3.22 -5.22 -7.43
CA SER A 96 -2.22 -4.27 -7.92
C SER A 96 -0.79 -4.78 -7.69
N PHE A 97 0.16 -4.27 -8.48
CA PHE A 97 1.54 -4.71 -8.38
C PHE A 97 2.20 -4.43 -7.02
N PRO A 98 1.99 -3.25 -6.38
CA PRO A 98 2.52 -3.03 -5.04
C PRO A 98 2.00 -4.04 -4.00
N LEU A 99 0.76 -4.50 -4.15
CA LEU A 99 0.19 -5.51 -3.23
C LEU A 99 0.83 -6.89 -3.44
N TYR A 100 1.03 -7.32 -4.69
CA TYR A 100 1.77 -8.55 -4.97
C TYR A 100 3.22 -8.50 -4.48
N LEU A 101 3.87 -7.34 -4.59
CA LEU A 101 5.21 -7.14 -4.06
C LEU A 101 5.24 -7.28 -2.52
N MET A 102 4.25 -6.72 -1.83
CA MET A 102 4.10 -6.92 -0.39
C MET A 102 3.89 -8.40 -0.03
N ASP A 103 3.16 -9.15 -0.87
CA ASP A 103 2.96 -10.59 -0.67
C ASP A 103 4.29 -11.36 -0.77
N VAL A 104 5.12 -11.03 -1.77
CA VAL A 104 6.47 -11.58 -1.89
C VAL A 104 7.29 -11.26 -0.65
N ARG A 105 7.25 -10.01 -0.16
CA ARG A 105 7.94 -9.62 1.07
C ARG A 105 7.47 -10.43 2.29
N ARG A 106 6.15 -10.68 2.42
CA ARG A 106 5.60 -11.52 3.49
C ARG A 106 6.08 -12.96 3.39
N VAL A 107 6.16 -13.53 2.19
CA VAL A 107 6.69 -14.88 1.97
C VAL A 107 8.17 -14.96 2.38
N VAL A 108 8.99 -14.03 1.91
CA VAL A 108 10.43 -13.98 2.22
C VAL A 108 10.68 -13.80 3.73
N ASP A 109 9.96 -12.88 4.37
CA ASP A 109 10.03 -12.64 5.82
C ASP A 109 9.60 -13.89 6.62
N ALA A 110 8.54 -14.57 6.18
CA ALA A 110 8.04 -15.78 6.84
C ALA A 110 8.98 -16.98 6.68
N LEU A 111 9.67 -17.08 5.53
CA LEU A 111 10.72 -18.08 5.27
C LEU A 111 12.05 -17.73 5.94
N GLN A 112 12.17 -16.52 6.50
CA GLN A 112 13.38 -15.99 7.13
C GLN A 112 14.60 -15.98 6.20
N TRP A 113 14.38 -15.72 4.92
CA TRP A 113 15.46 -15.64 3.94
C TRP A 113 16.10 -14.26 3.93
N SER A 114 17.41 -14.22 4.13
CA SER A 114 18.22 -13.00 4.03
C SER A 114 18.92 -12.84 2.69
N LYS A 115 19.11 -13.94 1.95
CA LYS A 115 19.68 -13.94 0.59
C LYS A 115 19.13 -15.11 -0.23
N PHE A 116 18.63 -14.84 -1.43
CA PHE A 116 17.98 -15.83 -2.28
C PHE A 116 17.99 -15.42 -3.76
N SER A 117 17.75 -16.39 -4.66
CA SER A 117 17.58 -16.13 -6.09
C SER A 117 16.10 -16.08 -6.47
N ILE A 118 15.77 -15.44 -7.60
CA ILE A 118 14.41 -15.36 -8.12
C ILE A 118 14.36 -15.95 -9.52
N ILE A 119 13.41 -16.86 -9.76
CA ILE A 119 13.02 -17.33 -11.09
C ILE A 119 11.60 -16.86 -11.40
N GLY A 120 11.37 -16.46 -12.64
CA GLY A 120 10.04 -16.05 -12.99
C GLY A 120 9.63 -15.97 -14.43
N HIS A 121 8.34 -16.24 -14.67
CA HIS A 121 7.70 -16.20 -15.99
C HIS A 121 6.59 -15.14 -16.10
N SER A 122 6.63 -14.31 -17.15
CA SER A 122 5.59 -13.33 -17.50
C SER A 122 5.15 -12.46 -16.31
N MET A 123 3.87 -12.07 -16.22
CA MET A 123 3.36 -11.02 -15.31
C MET A 123 3.82 -11.05 -13.84
N GLY A 124 4.16 -12.20 -13.22
CA GLY A 124 4.79 -12.17 -11.90
C GLY A 124 6.10 -11.35 -11.84
N GLU A 125 6.66 -10.93 -12.98
CA GLU A 125 7.92 -10.19 -13.11
C GLU A 125 7.83 -8.76 -12.62
N CYS A 126 6.64 -8.18 -12.74
CA CYS A 126 6.38 -6.87 -12.18
C CYS A 126 6.57 -6.88 -10.66
N SER A 127 6.38 -8.00 -9.97
CA SER A 127 6.69 -8.14 -8.55
C SER A 127 8.14 -8.54 -8.30
N ARG A 128 8.71 -9.44 -9.11
CA ARG A 128 10.09 -9.94 -8.99
C ARG A 128 11.16 -8.87 -9.14
N ILE A 129 11.07 -8.11 -10.22
CA ILE A 129 12.11 -7.17 -10.62
C ILE A 129 12.00 -5.91 -9.78
N ARG A 130 10.77 -5.52 -9.42
CA ARG A 130 10.56 -4.53 -8.37
C ARG A 130 11.15 -5.02 -7.06
N PHE A 131 10.95 -6.28 -6.65
CA PHE A 131 11.58 -6.78 -5.43
C PHE A 131 13.10 -6.71 -5.50
N SER A 132 13.74 -7.20 -6.57
CA SER A 132 15.19 -7.13 -6.75
C SER A 132 15.74 -5.70 -6.82
N ALA A 133 14.94 -4.73 -7.26
CA ALA A 133 15.29 -3.32 -7.25
C ALA A 133 15.15 -2.68 -5.85
N LEU A 134 14.16 -3.12 -5.08
CA LEU A 134 13.84 -2.59 -3.75
C LEU A 134 14.67 -3.21 -2.62
N TYR A 135 15.08 -4.46 -2.79
CA TYR A 135 15.89 -5.24 -1.85
C TYR A 135 17.09 -5.88 -2.58
N PRO A 136 17.95 -5.06 -3.23
CA PRO A 136 19.05 -5.56 -4.04
C PRO A 136 20.11 -6.33 -3.24
N GLU A 137 20.15 -6.14 -1.91
CA GLU A 137 21.01 -6.88 -0.98
C GLU A 137 20.52 -8.31 -0.71
N GLU A 138 19.22 -8.56 -0.85
CA GLU A 138 18.61 -9.87 -0.57
C GLU A 138 18.59 -10.77 -1.82
N VAL A 139 18.68 -10.21 -3.03
CA VAL A 139 18.60 -10.98 -4.28
C VAL A 139 19.96 -11.14 -4.94
N ASP A 140 20.42 -12.38 -5.13
CA ASP A 140 21.73 -12.67 -5.73
C ASP A 140 21.68 -12.98 -7.25
N ALA A 141 20.57 -13.57 -7.70
CA ALA A 141 20.32 -13.92 -9.08
C ALA A 141 18.85 -13.70 -9.45
N LEU A 142 18.63 -13.20 -10.67
CA LEU A 142 17.32 -12.88 -11.24
C LEU A 142 17.19 -13.53 -12.61
N ILE A 143 16.30 -14.51 -12.75
CA ILE A 143 16.05 -15.25 -13.99
C ILE A 143 14.64 -14.94 -14.48
N LEU A 144 14.54 -14.36 -15.67
CA LEU A 144 13.29 -13.97 -16.33
C LEU A 144 13.04 -14.88 -17.52
N LEU A 145 11.85 -15.48 -17.56
CA LEU A 145 11.40 -16.44 -18.55
C LEU A 145 10.30 -15.79 -19.40
N ASP A 146 10.69 -15.44 -20.61
CA ASP A 146 9.94 -14.77 -21.66
C ASP A 146 9.30 -13.43 -21.27
N SER A 147 10.15 -12.48 -20.83
CA SER A 147 9.72 -11.10 -20.59
C SER A 147 10.83 -10.08 -20.29
N PHE A 148 10.38 -8.84 -20.07
CA PHE A 148 11.14 -7.59 -19.94
C PHE A 148 10.94 -6.91 -18.59
N GLY A 149 9.93 -7.35 -17.82
CA GLY A 149 9.80 -7.05 -16.41
C GLY A 149 8.96 -5.86 -16.00
N PHE A 150 9.31 -4.69 -16.51
CA PHE A 150 8.53 -3.49 -16.31
C PHE A 150 7.62 -3.29 -17.52
N LEU A 151 6.32 -3.15 -17.28
CA LEU A 151 5.37 -2.73 -18.31
C LEU A 151 5.07 -1.25 -18.13
N PRO A 152 5.92 -0.34 -18.66
CA PRO A 152 5.68 1.08 -18.54
C PRO A 152 4.42 1.48 -19.28
N THR A 153 3.92 2.66 -18.93
CA THR A 153 2.79 3.28 -19.62
C THR A 153 3.18 4.69 -19.94
N ASP A 154 2.93 5.08 -21.19
CA ASP A 154 3.05 6.48 -21.60
C ASP A 154 2.26 7.36 -20.64
N VAL A 155 2.90 8.42 -20.14
CA VAL A 155 2.35 9.29 -19.10
C VAL A 155 0.99 9.87 -19.50
N LYS A 156 0.79 10.19 -20.79
CA LYS A 156 -0.48 10.71 -21.33
C LYS A 156 -1.60 9.66 -21.32
N ARG A 157 -1.26 8.38 -21.30
CA ARG A 157 -2.25 7.27 -21.22
C ARG A 157 -2.60 6.88 -19.79
N ILE A 158 -1.74 7.17 -18.81
CA ILE A 158 -1.95 6.79 -17.40
C ILE A 158 -3.33 7.22 -16.87
N PRO A 159 -3.80 8.48 -17.03
CA PRO A 159 -5.11 8.88 -16.51
C PRO A 159 -6.28 8.06 -17.08
N LYS A 160 -6.21 7.72 -18.38
CA LYS A 160 -7.22 6.90 -19.06
C LYS A 160 -7.24 5.47 -18.52
N VAL A 161 -6.06 4.89 -18.27
CA VAL A 161 -5.91 3.54 -17.71
C VAL A 161 -6.43 3.49 -16.27
N ILE A 162 -6.10 4.48 -15.44
CA ILE A 162 -6.60 4.58 -14.07
C ILE A 162 -8.13 4.67 -14.07
N ARG A 163 -8.72 5.58 -14.85
CA ARG A 163 -10.18 5.69 -14.98
C ARG A 163 -10.81 4.35 -15.37
N LYS A 164 -10.28 3.70 -16.41
CA LYS A 164 -10.79 2.40 -16.88
C LYS A 164 -10.81 1.37 -15.76
N GLY A 165 -9.73 1.22 -14.99
CA GLY A 165 -9.67 0.24 -13.90
C GLY A 165 -10.63 0.56 -12.74
N LEU A 166 -10.81 1.84 -12.40
CA LEU A 166 -11.80 2.27 -11.40
C LEU A 166 -13.23 1.93 -11.88
N ASP A 167 -13.56 2.24 -13.13
CA ASP A 167 -14.88 1.96 -13.71
C ASP A 167 -15.15 0.44 -13.79
N GLU A 168 -14.14 -0.36 -14.18
CA GLU A 168 -14.22 -1.82 -14.22
C GLU A 168 -14.48 -2.43 -12.83
N MET A 169 -13.82 -1.92 -11.78
CA MET A 169 -14.08 -2.38 -10.40
C MET A 169 -15.51 -2.03 -9.96
N LEU A 170 -15.95 -0.78 -10.17
CA LEU A 170 -17.32 -0.38 -9.81
C LEU A 170 -18.37 -1.19 -10.57
N GLN A 171 -18.13 -1.49 -11.85
CA GLN A 171 -19.00 -2.38 -12.62
C GLN A 171 -18.98 -3.81 -12.11
N PHE A 172 -17.81 -4.32 -11.70
CA PHE A 172 -17.68 -5.65 -11.11
C PHE A 172 -18.46 -5.73 -9.80
N GLU A 173 -18.31 -4.75 -8.91
CA GLU A 173 -19.02 -4.68 -7.61
C GLU A 173 -20.54 -4.57 -7.78
N LYS A 174 -21.01 -3.80 -8.77
CA LYS A 174 -22.45 -3.70 -9.09
C LYS A 174 -23.05 -4.99 -9.64
N ARG A 175 -22.24 -5.89 -10.21
CA ARG A 175 -22.71 -7.17 -10.76
C ARG A 175 -22.92 -8.24 -9.67
N THR A 176 -22.99 -7.84 -8.40
CA THR A 176 -22.98 -8.74 -7.25
C THR A 176 -24.31 -8.77 -6.52
N GLU A 177 -25.26 -9.50 -7.09
CA GLU A 177 -26.25 -10.34 -6.40
C GLU A 177 -26.64 -11.39 -7.46
N GLU A 178 -26.37 -12.66 -7.19
CA GLU A 178 -26.62 -13.83 -8.07
C GLU A 178 -25.79 -13.96 -9.37
N LYS A 179 -24.55 -14.46 -9.24
CA LYS A 179 -24.08 -15.44 -10.23
C LYS A 179 -23.61 -16.67 -9.51
N GLU A 180 -24.40 -17.74 -9.62
CA GLU A 180 -23.95 -19.10 -9.33
C GLU A 180 -22.56 -19.29 -9.96
N ARG A 181 -21.61 -19.78 -9.16
CA ARG A 181 -20.29 -20.11 -9.67
C ARG A 181 -20.49 -21.13 -10.79
N ARG A 182 -20.13 -20.75 -12.01
CA ARG A 182 -20.26 -21.65 -13.17
C ARG A 182 -19.47 -22.93 -12.89
N VAL A 183 -20.18 -24.03 -12.81
CA VAL A 183 -19.61 -25.37 -12.69
C VAL A 183 -19.36 -25.91 -14.10
N TYR A 184 -18.18 -26.46 -14.32
CA TYR A 184 -17.72 -27.01 -15.59
C TYR A 184 -17.42 -28.50 -15.43
N THR A 185 -17.54 -29.28 -16.50
CA THR A 185 -16.78 -30.54 -16.58
C THR A 185 -15.29 -30.23 -16.69
N TYR A 186 -14.44 -31.21 -16.39
CA TYR A 186 -12.99 -31.03 -16.47
C TYR A 186 -12.55 -30.70 -17.91
N GLU A 187 -13.13 -31.42 -18.89
CA GLU A 187 -12.87 -31.24 -20.32
C GLU A 187 -13.26 -29.83 -20.76
N LYS A 188 -14.42 -29.33 -20.33
CA LYS A 188 -14.87 -27.97 -20.67
C LYS A 188 -13.99 -26.90 -20.04
N ALA A 189 -13.45 -27.14 -18.84
CA ALA A 189 -12.49 -26.26 -18.23
C ALA A 189 -11.15 -26.25 -19.01
N ALA A 190 -10.67 -27.41 -19.46
CA ALA A 190 -9.48 -27.55 -20.30
C ALA A 190 -9.63 -26.83 -21.65
N GLU A 191 -10.72 -27.09 -22.38
CA GLU A 191 -11.06 -26.39 -23.62
C GLU A 191 -11.09 -24.87 -23.43
N ARG A 192 -11.68 -24.40 -22.32
CA ARG A 192 -11.77 -22.97 -22.01
C ARG A 192 -10.39 -22.37 -21.77
N LEU A 193 -9.50 -23.06 -21.06
CA LEU A 193 -8.15 -22.56 -20.79
C LEU A 193 -7.34 -22.50 -22.09
N LEU A 194 -7.41 -23.55 -22.92
CA LEU A 194 -6.74 -23.63 -24.21
C LEU A 194 -7.21 -22.54 -25.18
N ALA A 195 -8.52 -22.28 -25.23
CA ALA A 195 -9.10 -21.28 -26.13
C ALA A 195 -8.65 -19.84 -25.80
N VAL A 196 -8.41 -19.55 -24.52
CA VAL A 196 -7.99 -18.21 -24.06
C VAL A 196 -6.46 -18.06 -24.12
N ASN A 197 -5.71 -19.14 -23.95
CA ASN A 197 -4.24 -19.14 -23.93
C ASN A 197 -3.68 -20.01 -25.05
N ARG A 198 -3.52 -19.41 -26.23
CA ARG A 198 -3.05 -20.11 -27.45
C ARG A 198 -1.61 -20.63 -27.38
N THR A 199 -0.83 -20.19 -26.40
CA THR A 199 0.55 -20.63 -26.20
C THR A 199 0.67 -21.83 -25.28
N LEU A 200 -0.40 -22.32 -24.66
CA LEU A 200 -0.33 -23.53 -23.84
C LEU A 200 -0.49 -24.79 -24.71
N SER A 201 0.36 -25.78 -24.49
CA SER A 201 0.10 -27.14 -24.98
C SER A 201 -1.04 -27.81 -24.19
N GLU A 202 -1.65 -28.86 -24.75
CA GLU A 202 -2.68 -29.65 -24.05
C GLU A 202 -2.16 -30.22 -22.72
N ARG A 203 -0.94 -30.77 -22.69
CA ARG A 203 -0.29 -31.27 -21.47
C ARG A 203 -0.12 -30.15 -20.42
N SER A 204 0.25 -28.96 -20.86
CA SER A 204 0.46 -27.79 -20.00
C SER A 204 -0.84 -27.29 -19.39
N VAL A 205 -1.94 -27.32 -20.15
CA VAL A 205 -3.30 -27.05 -19.64
C VAL A 205 -3.62 -27.98 -18.48
N HIS A 206 -3.44 -29.29 -18.65
CA HIS A 206 -3.70 -30.25 -17.56
C HIS A 206 -2.84 -29.99 -16.33
N THR A 207 -1.55 -29.70 -16.54
CA THR A 207 -0.61 -29.35 -15.46
C THR A 207 -1.08 -28.13 -14.65
N LEU A 208 -1.58 -27.08 -15.30
CA LEU A 208 -2.11 -25.91 -14.62
C LEU A 208 -3.45 -26.18 -13.94
N LEU A 209 -4.32 -27.01 -14.53
CA LEU A 209 -5.65 -27.30 -14.00
C LEU A 209 -5.62 -28.14 -12.72
N GLU A 210 -4.58 -28.92 -12.45
CA GLU A 210 -4.38 -29.63 -11.17
C GLU A 210 -4.52 -28.71 -9.94
N ARG A 211 -4.15 -27.44 -10.13
CA ARG A 211 -4.16 -26.41 -9.09
C ARG A 211 -5.06 -25.22 -9.43
N GLY A 212 -5.52 -25.13 -10.68
CA GLY A 212 -6.43 -24.10 -11.18
C GLY A 212 -7.92 -24.45 -11.05
N LEU A 213 -8.24 -25.69 -10.65
CA LEU A 213 -9.61 -26.16 -10.42
C LEU A 213 -9.79 -26.69 -9.01
N VAL A 214 -11.02 -26.53 -8.49
CA VAL A 214 -11.50 -27.23 -7.30
C VAL A 214 -12.76 -28.00 -7.66
N GLN A 215 -12.82 -29.25 -7.22
CA GLN A 215 -13.99 -30.10 -7.39
C GLN A 215 -15.11 -29.62 -6.48
N VAL A 216 -16.32 -29.51 -7.03
CA VAL A 216 -17.54 -29.15 -6.33
C VAL A 216 -18.64 -30.12 -6.75
N GLU A 217 -19.82 -30.03 -6.12
CA GLU A 217 -20.99 -30.75 -6.59
C GLU A 217 -21.28 -30.42 -8.05
N GLY A 218 -21.44 -31.44 -8.89
CA GLY A 218 -21.72 -31.28 -10.32
C GLY A 218 -20.50 -31.02 -11.22
N GLY A 219 -19.28 -30.89 -10.70
CA GLY A 219 -18.08 -30.75 -11.54
C GLY A 219 -16.94 -29.93 -10.90
N PHE A 220 -16.44 -28.95 -11.62
CA PHE A 220 -15.28 -28.14 -11.25
C PHE A 220 -15.54 -26.64 -11.38
N VAL A 221 -14.96 -25.85 -10.48
CA VAL A 221 -14.90 -24.40 -10.60
C VAL A 221 -13.44 -23.95 -10.65
N PHE A 222 -13.19 -22.89 -11.42
CA PHE A 222 -11.86 -22.27 -11.43
C PHE A 222 -11.56 -21.64 -10.07
N THR A 223 -10.37 -21.89 -9.55
CA THR A 223 -9.91 -21.31 -8.29
C THR A 223 -9.50 -19.86 -8.41
N ARG A 224 -9.22 -19.37 -9.63
CA ARG A 224 -8.80 -17.98 -9.86
C ARG A 224 -9.89 -16.97 -9.53
N ASP A 225 -9.50 -15.85 -8.95
CA ASP A 225 -10.38 -14.71 -8.74
C ASP A 225 -10.55 -13.91 -10.03
N PHE A 226 -11.78 -13.62 -10.46
CA PHE A 226 -12.02 -12.87 -11.69
C PHE A 226 -11.44 -11.44 -11.66
N ARG A 227 -11.28 -10.85 -10.47
CA ARG A 227 -10.75 -9.49 -10.30
C ARG A 227 -9.29 -9.36 -10.72
N ILE A 228 -8.55 -10.47 -10.84
CA ILE A 228 -7.17 -10.44 -11.38
C ILE A 228 -7.13 -9.94 -12.83
N ASN A 229 -8.28 -9.96 -13.53
CA ASN A 229 -8.39 -9.50 -14.92
C ASN A 229 -8.78 -8.01 -15.05
N LEU A 230 -9.07 -7.33 -13.94
CA LEU A 230 -9.37 -5.90 -13.96
C LEU A 230 -8.11 -5.11 -14.25
N THR A 231 -8.27 -3.96 -14.91
CA THR A 231 -7.15 -3.09 -15.29
C THR A 231 -6.42 -2.60 -14.04
N ASN A 232 -5.11 -2.85 -13.98
CA ASN A 232 -4.27 -2.38 -12.90
C ASN A 232 -4.13 -0.85 -12.93
N ILE A 233 -4.54 -0.20 -11.83
CA ILE A 233 -4.57 1.26 -11.68
C ILE A 233 -3.23 1.86 -11.23
N VAL A 234 -2.23 1.04 -10.91
CA VAL A 234 -0.90 1.50 -10.50
C VAL A 234 0.07 1.32 -11.67
N ARG A 235 0.30 2.41 -12.41
CA ARG A 235 1.18 2.45 -13.59
C ARG A 235 2.42 3.28 -13.30
N ILE A 236 3.53 2.91 -13.93
CA ILE A 236 4.80 3.62 -13.88
C ILE A 236 5.23 4.04 -15.29
N SER A 237 5.99 5.12 -15.40
CA SER A 237 6.58 5.55 -16.67
C SER A 237 7.77 4.67 -17.08
N VAL A 238 8.31 4.88 -18.29
CA VAL A 238 9.51 4.16 -18.74
C VAL A 238 10.75 4.60 -17.97
N GLU A 239 10.84 5.88 -17.60
CA GLU A 239 11.92 6.47 -16.79
C GLU A 239 11.92 5.83 -15.39
N GLN A 240 10.75 5.73 -14.75
CA GLN A 240 10.59 5.04 -13.47
C GLN A 240 10.98 3.55 -13.58
N SER A 241 10.67 2.92 -14.71
CA SER A 241 11.02 1.52 -14.97
C SER A 241 12.53 1.32 -15.12
N LEU A 242 13.19 2.18 -15.91
CA LEU A 242 14.64 2.15 -16.14
C LEU A 242 15.45 2.44 -14.87
N GLU A 243 14.94 3.30 -13.99
CA GLU A 243 15.59 3.56 -12.70
C GLU A 243 15.36 2.41 -11.71
N MET A 244 14.17 1.82 -11.63
CA MET A 244 14.01 0.61 -10.84
C MET A 244 14.96 -0.48 -11.33
N GLN A 245 15.08 -0.66 -12.65
CA GLN A 245 16.04 -1.59 -13.24
C GLN A 245 17.50 -1.25 -12.88
N SER A 246 17.84 0.03 -12.77
CA SER A 246 19.21 0.48 -12.44
C SER A 246 19.65 0.09 -11.02
N ASN A 247 18.69 -0.12 -10.11
CA ASN A 247 18.95 -0.53 -8.73
C ASN A 247 19.20 -2.05 -8.58
N ILE A 248 19.01 -2.85 -9.63
CA ILE A 248 19.21 -4.29 -9.57
C ILE A 248 20.71 -4.60 -9.49
N LYS A 249 21.14 -5.22 -8.38
CA LYS A 249 22.53 -5.69 -8.18
C LYS A 249 22.72 -7.17 -8.48
N ALA A 250 21.63 -7.93 -8.54
CA ALA A 250 21.64 -9.35 -8.83
C ALA A 250 22.21 -9.63 -10.24
N SER A 251 22.87 -10.79 -10.41
CA SER A 251 23.16 -11.27 -11.75
C SER A 251 21.84 -11.57 -12.47
N GLY A 252 21.69 -11.12 -13.72
CA GLY A 252 20.44 -11.25 -14.47
C GLY A 252 20.56 -12.20 -15.65
N LEU A 253 19.59 -13.09 -15.83
CA LEU A 253 19.38 -13.89 -17.04
C LEU A 253 17.97 -13.60 -17.57
N VAL A 254 17.88 -13.10 -18.80
CA VAL A 254 16.64 -12.88 -19.51
C VAL A 254 16.57 -13.87 -20.67
N VAL A 255 15.63 -14.81 -20.61
CA VAL A 255 15.36 -15.78 -21.67
C VAL A 255 14.12 -15.30 -22.42
N LEU A 256 14.19 -15.13 -23.74
CA LEU A 256 13.09 -14.69 -24.58
C LEU A 256 12.73 -15.76 -25.61
N ALA A 257 11.45 -16.09 -25.75
CA ALA A 257 10.98 -17.02 -26.74
C ALA A 257 10.75 -16.30 -28.09
N GLU A 258 11.10 -16.96 -29.20
CA GLU A 258 10.96 -16.40 -30.55
C GLU A 258 9.49 -16.12 -30.94
N ASP A 259 8.56 -16.98 -30.52
CA ASP A 259 7.10 -16.80 -30.63
C ASP A 259 6.49 -16.35 -29.29
N GLY A 260 7.27 -15.62 -28.49
CA GLY A 260 6.94 -15.22 -27.12
C GLY A 260 6.25 -13.87 -26.97
N PHE A 261 6.39 -13.34 -25.75
CA PHE A 261 5.69 -12.16 -25.23
C PHE A 261 5.93 -10.90 -26.04
N GLU A 262 7.09 -10.77 -26.69
CA GLU A 262 7.42 -9.63 -27.56
C GLU A 262 6.38 -9.41 -28.66
N LYS A 263 5.80 -10.50 -29.19
CA LYS A 263 4.81 -10.47 -30.27
C LYS A 263 3.44 -9.97 -29.82
N VAL A 264 3.18 -9.90 -28.51
CA VAL A 264 1.94 -9.33 -27.95
C VAL A 264 1.91 -7.81 -28.10
N PHE A 265 3.06 -7.15 -28.21
CA PHE A 265 3.16 -5.69 -28.31
C PHE A 265 3.02 -5.21 -29.77
N VAL A 266 1.81 -4.77 -30.09
CA VAL A 266 1.47 -4.25 -31.43
C VAL A 266 1.70 -2.74 -31.54
N GLU A 267 1.57 -2.02 -30.43
CA GLU A 267 1.69 -0.55 -30.41
C GLU A 267 3.16 -0.09 -30.45
N GLN A 268 3.43 0.99 -31.20
CA GLN A 268 4.81 1.51 -31.37
C GLN A 268 5.47 1.91 -30.05
N ASP A 269 4.73 2.53 -29.14
CA ASP A 269 5.26 2.93 -27.81
C ASP A 269 5.72 1.71 -27.00
N GLN A 270 4.96 0.62 -27.05
CA GLN A 270 5.29 -0.62 -26.34
C GLN A 270 6.57 -1.25 -26.89
N LYS A 271 6.76 -1.23 -28.21
CA LYS A 271 8.02 -1.68 -28.84
C LYS A 271 9.20 -0.81 -28.42
N ARG A 272 9.04 0.52 -28.43
CA ARG A 272 10.09 1.45 -27.99
C ARG A 272 10.49 1.20 -26.53
N PHE A 273 9.52 1.02 -25.64
CA PHE A 273 9.78 0.74 -24.22
C PHE A 273 10.50 -0.60 -24.02
N THR A 274 10.05 -1.64 -24.73
CA THR A 274 10.65 -2.98 -24.65
C THR A 274 12.11 -2.96 -25.10
N SER A 275 12.41 -2.30 -26.21
CA SER A 275 13.79 -2.13 -26.69
C SER A 275 14.67 -1.40 -25.68
N ALA A 276 14.16 -0.34 -25.05
CA ALA A 276 14.90 0.40 -24.04
C ALA A 276 15.23 -0.46 -22.81
N LEU A 277 14.27 -1.24 -22.31
CA LEU A 277 14.46 -2.13 -21.16
C LEU A 277 15.45 -3.26 -21.46
N LEU A 278 15.38 -3.86 -22.65
CA LEU A 278 16.33 -4.89 -23.08
C LEU A 278 17.74 -4.34 -23.23
N GLN A 279 17.88 -3.15 -23.83
CA GLN A 279 19.18 -2.50 -23.93
C GLN A 279 19.76 -2.22 -22.55
N ALA A 280 18.94 -1.72 -21.63
CA ALA A 280 19.32 -1.45 -20.26
C ALA A 280 19.73 -2.70 -19.45
N TYR A 281 19.25 -3.90 -19.81
CA TYR A 281 19.79 -5.16 -19.27
C TYR A 281 21.20 -5.44 -19.81
N ARG A 282 21.41 -5.28 -21.13
CA ARG A 282 22.71 -5.54 -21.78
C ARG A 282 23.78 -4.58 -21.30
N ASP A 283 23.45 -3.29 -21.18
CA ASP A 283 24.38 -2.24 -20.73
C ASP A 283 24.89 -2.48 -19.31
N ARG A 284 24.14 -3.25 -18.50
CA ARG A 284 24.50 -3.64 -17.13
C ARG A 284 25.03 -5.05 -17.01
N ASN A 285 25.47 -5.63 -18.13
CA ASN A 285 26.11 -6.95 -18.20
C ASN A 285 25.20 -8.11 -17.71
N HIS A 286 23.87 -7.95 -17.83
CA HIS A 286 22.95 -9.08 -17.67
C HIS A 286 22.91 -9.91 -18.97
N THR A 287 22.73 -11.22 -18.84
CA THR A 287 22.63 -12.13 -19.98
C THR A 287 21.24 -12.04 -20.59
N VAL A 288 21.16 -11.85 -21.91
CA VAL A 288 19.90 -11.90 -22.67
C VAL A 288 20.04 -12.99 -23.73
N ALA A 289 19.26 -14.06 -23.62
CA ALA A 289 19.23 -15.19 -24.53
C ALA A 289 17.89 -15.26 -25.25
N ARG A 290 17.90 -15.66 -26.52
CA ARG A 290 16.69 -16.01 -27.29
C ARG A 290 16.64 -17.50 -27.52
N VAL A 291 15.45 -18.09 -27.43
CA VAL A 291 15.22 -19.53 -27.61
C VAL A 291 14.01 -19.78 -28.53
N ALA A 292 14.06 -20.87 -29.29
CA ALA A 292 12.91 -21.32 -30.07
C ALA A 292 11.76 -21.73 -29.13
N GLY A 293 10.53 -21.34 -29.47
CA GLY A 293 9.33 -21.70 -28.71
C GLY A 293 8.39 -20.54 -28.47
N ASP A 294 7.40 -20.77 -27.60
CA ASP A 294 6.30 -19.87 -27.29
C ASP A 294 6.41 -19.22 -25.89
N HIS A 295 5.40 -18.42 -25.52
CA HIS A 295 5.37 -17.72 -24.24
C HIS A 295 5.47 -18.62 -23.00
N HIS A 296 4.96 -19.85 -23.07
CA HIS A 296 5.02 -20.83 -21.99
C HIS A 296 6.12 -21.86 -22.24
N ILE A 297 7.22 -21.48 -22.90
CA ILE A 297 8.33 -22.38 -23.24
C ILE A 297 8.84 -23.17 -22.03
N HIS A 298 8.96 -22.52 -20.87
CA HIS A 298 9.38 -23.15 -19.62
C HIS A 298 8.44 -24.26 -19.11
N LEU A 299 7.19 -24.26 -19.56
CA LEU A 299 6.18 -25.25 -19.20
C LEU A 299 6.02 -26.29 -20.32
N ASN A 300 5.92 -25.85 -21.58
CA ASN A 300 5.70 -26.70 -22.76
C ASN A 300 6.93 -27.54 -23.13
N ASN A 301 8.10 -26.92 -23.20
CA ASN A 301 9.37 -27.54 -23.60
C ASN A 301 10.50 -27.08 -22.65
N PRO A 302 10.42 -27.44 -21.35
CA PRO A 302 11.36 -26.99 -20.34
C PRO A 302 12.82 -27.33 -20.67
N GLU A 303 13.07 -28.39 -21.44
CA GLU A 303 14.39 -28.82 -21.91
C GLU A 303 15.14 -27.76 -22.72
N VAL A 304 14.42 -26.82 -23.34
CA VAL A 304 15.01 -25.72 -24.11
C VAL A 304 15.63 -24.66 -23.18
N VAL A 305 14.99 -24.40 -22.04
CA VAL A 305 15.41 -23.34 -21.10
C VAL A 305 16.21 -23.87 -19.92
N ALA A 306 16.02 -25.14 -19.55
CA ALA A 306 16.65 -25.75 -18.38
C ALA A 306 18.20 -25.69 -18.40
N PRO A 307 18.90 -25.91 -19.53
CA PRO A 307 20.35 -25.77 -19.59
C PRO A 307 20.82 -24.35 -19.25
N LEU A 308 20.21 -23.33 -19.87
CA LEU A 308 20.53 -21.93 -19.64
C LEU A 308 20.34 -21.54 -18.16
N VAL A 309 19.22 -21.96 -17.58
CA VAL A 309 18.91 -21.68 -16.17
C VAL A 309 19.87 -22.43 -15.24
N SER A 310 20.18 -23.69 -15.55
CA SER A 310 21.08 -24.51 -14.73
C SER A 310 22.51 -23.98 -14.74
N ASP A 311 23.04 -23.66 -15.91
CA ASP A 311 24.38 -23.11 -16.07
C ASP A 311 24.51 -21.77 -15.35
N PHE A 312 23.47 -20.94 -15.44
CA PHE A 312 23.44 -19.66 -14.74
C PHE A 312 23.41 -19.83 -13.22
N LEU A 313 22.55 -20.70 -12.68
CA LEU A 313 22.50 -20.99 -11.24
C LEU A 313 23.82 -21.58 -10.73
N ARG A 314 24.43 -22.51 -11.47
CA ARG A 314 25.72 -23.10 -11.10
C ARG A 314 26.82 -22.03 -11.07
N THR A 315 26.91 -21.21 -12.11
CA THR A 315 27.99 -20.23 -12.27
C THR A 315 27.83 -19.02 -11.34
N LYS A 316 26.60 -18.53 -11.15
CA LYS A 316 26.35 -17.26 -10.44
C LYS A 316 25.92 -17.44 -9.00
N VAL A 317 25.43 -18.61 -8.62
CA VAL A 317 24.85 -18.83 -7.29
C VAL A 317 25.57 -19.92 -6.52
N LEU A 318 25.74 -21.11 -7.11
CA LEU A 318 26.35 -22.25 -6.41
C LEU A 318 27.88 -22.14 -6.31
N ALA A 319 28.56 -21.67 -7.37
CA ALA A 319 30.01 -21.46 -7.32
C ALA A 319 30.44 -20.45 -6.23
N GLN A 320 29.60 -19.43 -5.95
CA GLN A 320 29.88 -18.44 -4.91
C GLN A 320 29.76 -19.01 -3.48
N SER A 321 29.05 -20.12 -3.28
CA SER A 321 28.95 -20.75 -1.96
C SER A 321 30.14 -21.65 -1.61
N ASP A 322 30.88 -22.13 -2.62
CA ASP A 322 32.06 -22.96 -2.40
C ASP A 322 33.29 -22.09 -2.06
N GLU A 323 33.45 -20.91 -2.67
CA GLU A 323 34.50 -19.95 -2.28
C GLU A 323 34.37 -19.46 -0.82
N LEU A 324 33.14 -19.30 -0.32
CA LEU A 324 32.92 -18.98 1.10
C LEU A 324 33.22 -20.16 2.02
N LYS A 325 32.97 -21.40 1.60
CA LYS A 325 33.34 -22.59 2.39
C LYS A 325 34.85 -22.74 2.50
N ASP A 326 35.57 -22.54 1.41
CA ASP A 326 37.04 -22.57 1.40
C ASP A 326 37.64 -21.45 2.27
N MET A 327 36.96 -20.30 2.37
CA MET A 327 37.38 -19.20 3.25
C MET A 327 37.11 -19.46 4.75
N TYR A 328 36.18 -20.37 5.09
CA TYR A 328 35.99 -20.86 6.48
C TYR A 328 36.84 -22.10 6.79
N ASP A 329 37.30 -22.85 5.79
CA ASP A 329 38.18 -24.02 5.97
C ASP A 329 39.65 -23.64 6.21
N VAL A 330 40.02 -22.36 6.02
CA VAL A 330 41.32 -21.79 6.48
C VAL A 330 41.28 -21.17 7.88
N SER A 331 40.29 -21.53 8.72
CA SER A 331 40.25 -21.10 10.13
C SER A 331 40.67 -22.20 11.11
N GLU A 332 41.86 -22.77 10.92
CA GLU A 332 42.68 -23.25 12.05
C GLU A 332 43.09 -22.06 12.92
N LEU A 333 42.16 -21.53 13.72
CA LEU A 333 42.44 -20.57 14.81
C LEU A 333 41.28 -20.47 15.82
N CYS A 334 40.50 -21.54 16.00
CA CYS A 334 39.51 -21.68 17.08
C CYS A 334 39.95 -22.70 18.15
N PHE A 335 41.16 -22.54 18.70
CA PHE A 335 41.64 -23.33 19.84
C PHE A 335 41.86 -22.53 21.14
N VAL A 336 41.33 -21.30 21.26
CA VAL A 336 41.51 -20.46 22.48
C VAL A 336 40.20 -19.90 23.05
N MET A 337 39.05 -20.56 22.84
CA MET A 337 37.77 -20.13 23.45
C MET A 337 36.98 -21.29 24.07
N PHE A 338 37.68 -22.31 24.58
CA PHE A 338 37.11 -23.36 25.42
C PHE A 338 37.97 -23.55 26.68
N ASN A 339 37.97 -22.53 27.54
CA ASN A 339 38.28 -22.68 28.96
C ASN A 339 38.01 -21.33 29.62
N LEU A 340 36.82 -21.17 30.20
CA LEU A 340 36.55 -20.39 31.42
C LEU A 340 35.05 -20.51 31.76
N GLU A 341 34.58 -21.75 31.90
CA GLU A 341 33.37 -22.07 32.67
C GLU A 341 33.77 -23.05 33.78
N GLU A 342 34.50 -22.55 34.77
CA GLU A 342 34.51 -23.10 36.13
C GLU A 342 35.28 -22.14 37.04
N GLN A 343 34.60 -21.17 37.68
CA GLN A 343 34.81 -20.79 39.09
C GLN A 343 33.61 -19.97 39.62
N ARG A 344 32.62 -20.73 40.13
CA ARG A 344 31.87 -20.58 41.40
C ARG A 344 31.57 -19.18 42.00
N ARG A 345 30.25 -18.96 42.20
CA ARG A 345 29.51 -18.63 43.46
C ARG A 345 29.71 -17.26 44.18
N LEU A 346 28.70 -16.38 44.03
CA LEU A 346 27.91 -15.51 44.99
C LEU A 346 28.55 -14.95 46.30
N PRO A 347 28.05 -13.85 46.96
CA PRO A 347 26.77 -13.10 46.82
C PRO A 347 26.87 -11.53 46.94
N ALA A 348 25.72 -10.87 47.13
CA ALA A 348 25.43 -9.43 46.99
C ALA A 348 25.57 -8.50 48.23
N ARG A 349 25.56 -7.18 47.93
CA ARG A 349 25.27 -5.94 48.74
C ARG A 349 26.40 -5.37 49.64
N PRO A 350 26.36 -4.07 50.08
CA PRO A 350 25.59 -2.87 49.63
C PRO A 350 26.46 -1.59 49.42
N CYS A 351 25.85 -0.52 48.87
CA CYS A 351 26.44 0.82 48.75
C CYS A 351 26.51 1.58 50.10
N PRO A 352 27.53 2.41 50.33
CA PRO A 352 27.49 3.48 51.33
C PRO A 352 27.42 4.87 50.69
N GLY A 353 26.66 5.77 51.31
CA GLY A 353 26.72 7.21 51.09
C GLY A 353 27.52 7.93 52.18
N GLY A 354 27.85 9.20 51.93
CA GLY A 354 28.11 10.21 52.97
C GLY A 354 29.33 11.12 52.79
N ASN A 355 29.06 12.37 52.36
CA ASN A 355 29.61 13.70 52.77
C ASN A 355 31.14 13.97 52.68
N THR A 356 31.71 15.16 52.45
CA THR A 356 31.43 16.61 52.73
C THR A 356 32.25 17.48 51.73
N SER A 357 31.92 18.72 51.33
CA SER A 357 32.22 20.02 52.01
C SER A 357 31.68 21.22 51.17
N HIS A 358 30.81 22.10 51.70
CA HIS A 358 31.03 23.45 52.28
C HIS A 358 31.38 24.66 51.37
N SER A 359 30.40 25.57 51.19
CA SER A 359 30.40 27.04 51.40
C SER A 359 29.07 27.58 50.82
N GLY A 360 28.27 28.50 51.37
CA GLY A 360 28.37 29.40 52.50
C GLY A 360 27.95 30.82 52.06
N ARG A 361 26.68 31.23 52.27
CA ARG A 361 26.28 32.63 52.56
C ARG A 361 24.80 32.76 52.95
N GLN A 362 24.58 33.60 53.96
CA GLN A 362 23.37 33.85 54.76
C GLN A 362 22.44 34.91 54.16
N GLY A 363 21.20 34.96 54.65
CA GLY A 363 20.32 36.14 54.59
C GLY A 363 18.89 35.84 55.05
N ILE A 364 18.59 36.13 56.32
CA ILE A 364 17.29 36.03 57.00
C ILE A 364 16.61 37.40 56.98
N THR A 365 15.27 37.48 56.80
CA THR A 365 14.33 38.22 57.67
C THR A 365 12.86 38.00 57.27
N GLU A 366 12.06 37.59 58.27
CA GLU A 366 10.58 37.66 58.34
C GLU A 366 10.10 39.10 58.59
N VAL A 367 8.84 39.44 58.23
CA VAL A 367 7.87 40.16 59.10
C VAL A 367 6.42 39.78 58.71
N SER A 368 5.59 39.75 59.74
CA SER A 368 4.21 39.30 59.99
C SER A 368 3.01 40.18 59.58
N ALA A 369 1.90 39.52 59.18
CA ALA A 369 0.50 39.58 59.67
C ALA A 369 -0.37 40.90 59.55
N PRO A 370 -1.66 40.93 59.99
CA PRO A 370 -2.90 40.71 59.18
C PRO A 370 -3.97 41.82 59.34
N LEU A 371 -5.15 41.74 58.69
CA LEU A 371 -6.42 42.28 59.23
C LEU A 371 -7.69 41.90 58.44
N SER A 372 -8.69 41.46 59.20
CA SER A 372 -10.09 41.12 58.92
C SER A 372 -11.02 42.34 58.97
N PHE A 373 -12.20 42.31 58.31
CA PHE A 373 -13.48 42.83 58.85
C PHE A 373 -14.71 42.29 58.08
N MET A 374 -15.81 42.08 58.81
CA MET A 374 -17.08 41.40 58.48
C MET A 374 -18.27 42.39 58.29
N PHE A 375 -19.18 42.08 57.33
CA PHE A 375 -20.68 42.16 57.26
C PHE A 375 -21.47 43.44 57.69
N PRO A 376 -22.81 43.61 57.45
CA PRO A 376 -23.87 42.69 56.90
C PRO A 376 -24.90 43.31 55.89
N GLY A 377 -25.81 42.48 55.33
CA GLY A 377 -27.15 42.94 54.89
C GLY A 377 -27.81 42.15 53.75
N MET A 378 -28.52 41.05 54.05
CA MET A 378 -29.61 40.49 53.23
C MET A 378 -30.85 40.32 54.11
N ILE A 379 -32.00 40.75 53.59
CA ILE A 379 -33.36 40.48 54.09
C ILE A 379 -34.11 39.75 52.96
N ASP A 380 -34.72 38.63 53.34
CA ASP A 380 -35.87 37.86 52.84
C ASP A 380 -36.04 37.49 51.35
N ASP A 381 -35.88 36.18 51.11
CA ASP A 381 -36.89 35.17 50.78
C ASP A 381 -37.92 35.37 49.64
N ASP A 382 -38.05 34.24 48.92
CA ASP A 382 -39.15 33.75 48.06
C ASP A 382 -39.22 34.17 46.59
N VAL A 383 -38.59 33.36 45.72
CA VAL A 383 -39.28 32.45 44.76
C VAL A 383 -38.34 31.29 44.42
N CYS A 384 -38.71 30.06 44.77
CA CYS A 384 -38.09 28.84 44.24
C CYS A 384 -38.28 28.75 42.71
N VAL A 385 -37.20 28.89 41.95
CA VAL A 385 -37.14 28.46 40.54
C VAL A 385 -36.14 27.32 40.43
N ASP A 386 -36.66 26.17 40.00
CA ASP A 386 -36.00 24.90 39.73
C ASP A 386 -34.66 25.07 39.00
N MET A 387 -33.54 24.65 39.62
CA MET A 387 -32.22 24.61 38.98
C MET A 387 -32.13 23.45 37.99
N ARG A 388 -32.74 23.64 36.81
CA ARG A 388 -32.41 22.90 35.58
C ARG A 388 -32.03 23.90 34.49
N ALA A 389 -30.91 23.59 33.83
CA ALA A 389 -30.42 24.21 32.60
C ALA A 389 -29.97 25.68 32.67
N SER A 390 -28.68 25.89 32.91
CA SER A 390 -27.96 27.03 32.32
C SER A 390 -27.66 26.68 30.86
N ASP A 391 -28.58 27.05 29.97
CA ASP A 391 -28.45 26.94 28.52
C ASP A 391 -27.23 27.75 28.02
N PRO A 392 -26.21 27.12 27.42
CA PRO A 392 -25.32 27.84 26.52
C PRO A 392 -26.13 28.14 25.26
N VAL A 393 -26.18 29.41 24.86
CA VAL A 393 -26.81 29.94 23.63
C VAL A 393 -26.96 28.85 22.57
N ARG A 394 -28.16 28.25 22.52
CA ARG A 394 -28.55 27.36 21.45
C ARG A 394 -28.54 28.20 20.18
N TYR A 395 -27.55 27.99 19.33
CA TYR A 395 -27.68 28.23 17.89
C TYR A 395 -28.86 27.36 17.40
N GLN A 396 -30.08 27.87 17.54
CA GLN A 396 -31.24 27.38 16.80
C GLN A 396 -31.06 27.82 15.35
N MET A 397 -30.32 27.01 14.59
CA MET A 397 -30.51 26.92 13.15
C MET A 397 -31.17 25.57 12.88
N ASP A 398 -32.22 25.58 12.07
CA ASP A 398 -32.84 24.38 11.49
C ASP A 398 -31.75 23.53 10.80
N LYS A 399 -31.16 22.60 11.55
CA LYS A 399 -30.13 21.67 11.09
C LYS A 399 -30.82 20.46 10.50
N GLU A 400 -31.24 20.53 9.24
CA GLU A 400 -31.39 19.30 8.44
C GLU A 400 -29.99 18.79 8.06
N VAL A 401 -29.20 18.40 9.07
CA VAL A 401 -27.96 17.65 8.86
C VAL A 401 -28.31 16.19 9.03
N SER A 402 -28.19 15.41 7.96
CA SER A 402 -28.45 13.97 7.97
C SER A 402 -27.15 13.19 7.92
N GLU A 403 -27.13 12.02 8.56
CA GLU A 403 -26.03 11.08 8.43
C GLU A 403 -26.10 10.37 7.07
N LEU A 404 -24.96 10.31 6.39
CA LEU A 404 -24.78 9.49 5.21
C LEU A 404 -24.27 8.10 5.63
N SER A 405 -24.84 7.06 5.03
CA SER A 405 -24.22 5.73 4.97
C SER A 405 -24.24 5.22 3.53
N VAL A 406 -23.07 4.85 3.01
CA VAL A 406 -22.92 4.23 1.70
C VAL A 406 -22.29 2.85 1.88
N PRO A 407 -23.01 1.76 1.58
CA PRO A 407 -22.46 0.42 1.67
C PRO A 407 -21.34 0.25 0.65
N VAL A 408 -20.26 -0.39 1.08
CA VAL A 408 -19.10 -0.76 0.26
C VAL A 408 -18.72 -2.20 0.58
N PRO A 409 -18.00 -2.93 -0.30
CA PRO A 409 -17.74 -4.36 -0.09
C PRO A 409 -16.99 -4.73 1.20
N TRP A 410 -16.36 -3.75 1.86
CA TRP A 410 -15.60 -3.91 3.09
C TRP A 410 -16.24 -3.23 4.31
N GLY A 411 -17.50 -2.78 4.21
CA GLY A 411 -18.24 -2.14 5.30
C GLY A 411 -19.08 -0.95 4.81
N GLU A 412 -18.93 0.20 5.45
CA GLU A 412 -19.65 1.42 5.11
C GLU A 412 -18.73 2.63 5.02
N ILE A 413 -19.00 3.52 4.06
CA ILE A 413 -18.55 4.90 4.09
C ILE A 413 -19.62 5.74 4.78
N ARG A 414 -19.23 6.44 5.85
CA ARG A 414 -20.10 7.32 6.64
C ARG A 414 -19.84 8.78 6.30
N GLY A 415 -20.79 9.65 6.62
CA GLY A 415 -20.65 11.07 6.34
C GLY A 415 -21.79 11.89 6.88
N LYS A 416 -21.83 13.16 6.49
CA LYS A 416 -22.87 14.13 6.82
C LYS A 416 -23.36 14.80 5.53
N VAL A 417 -24.65 15.13 5.48
CA VAL A 417 -25.29 15.84 4.36
C VAL A 417 -26.02 17.06 4.89
N TRP A 418 -25.83 18.21 4.22
CA TRP A 418 -26.49 19.48 4.51
C TRP A 418 -27.21 20.00 3.28
N GLY A 419 -28.33 20.70 3.50
CA GLY A 419 -29.07 21.39 2.46
C GLY A 419 -30.03 20.50 1.67
N PRO A 420 -30.84 21.11 0.77
CA PRO A 420 -31.98 20.44 0.15
C PRO A 420 -31.58 19.31 -0.81
N ASP A 421 -32.45 18.30 -0.97
CA ASP A 421 -32.24 17.16 -1.89
C ASP A 421 -32.03 17.57 -3.34
N HIS A 422 -32.68 18.66 -3.76
CA HIS A 422 -32.59 19.24 -5.09
C HIS A 422 -31.49 20.31 -5.23
N GLY A 423 -30.73 20.58 -4.16
CA GLY A 423 -29.64 21.54 -4.17
C GLY A 423 -28.48 21.09 -5.06
N ARG A 424 -27.68 22.04 -5.55
CA ARG A 424 -26.48 21.72 -6.35
C ARG A 424 -25.51 20.89 -5.51
N PRO A 425 -25.11 19.68 -5.92
CA PRO A 425 -24.26 18.82 -5.11
C PRO A 425 -22.83 19.37 -5.00
N VAL A 426 -22.29 19.38 -3.79
CA VAL A 426 -20.92 19.74 -3.44
C VAL A 426 -20.34 18.62 -2.57
N LEU A 427 -19.32 17.92 -3.08
CA LEU A 427 -18.61 16.88 -2.34
C LEU A 427 -17.48 17.51 -1.52
N CYS A 428 -17.47 17.28 -0.21
CA CYS A 428 -16.49 17.79 0.73
C CYS A 428 -15.58 16.64 1.22
N LEU A 429 -14.27 16.79 1.04
CA LEU A 429 -13.25 15.80 1.45
C LEU A 429 -12.33 16.44 2.49
N HIS A 430 -12.17 15.79 3.64
CA HIS A 430 -11.38 16.30 4.75
C HIS A 430 -9.87 16.01 4.61
N GLY A 431 -9.05 16.65 5.45
CA GLY A 431 -7.60 16.45 5.51
C GLY A 431 -7.19 15.11 6.13
N TRP A 432 -5.92 14.74 5.99
CA TRP A 432 -5.38 13.42 6.39
C TRP A 432 -5.54 13.05 7.86
N ALA A 433 -5.60 14.04 8.76
CA ALA A 433 -5.76 13.79 10.20
C ALA A 433 -7.19 14.03 10.70
N ASP A 434 -8.11 14.38 9.81
CA ASP A 434 -9.45 14.88 10.15
C ASP A 434 -10.54 13.83 9.93
N ASN A 435 -11.79 14.26 10.01
CA ASN A 435 -12.99 13.54 9.60
C ASN A 435 -14.01 14.54 9.05
N CYS A 436 -15.17 14.08 8.56
CA CYS A 436 -16.13 14.98 7.90
C CYS A 436 -16.74 16.05 8.82
N GLY A 437 -16.59 15.90 10.15
CA GLY A 437 -16.98 16.93 11.11
C GLY A 437 -16.17 18.23 10.99
N SER A 438 -15.01 18.22 10.34
CA SER A 438 -14.23 19.45 10.10
C SER A 438 -14.98 20.51 9.29
N PHE A 439 -16.09 20.14 8.63
CA PHE A 439 -16.94 21.05 7.88
C PHE A 439 -18.15 21.59 8.68
N ASP A 440 -18.35 21.14 9.93
CA ASP A 440 -19.51 21.52 10.76
C ASP A 440 -19.61 23.02 11.03
N THR A 441 -18.47 23.74 10.99
CA THR A 441 -18.43 25.18 11.23
C THR A 441 -18.46 26.00 9.93
N LEU A 442 -17.93 25.46 8.82
CA LEU A 442 -17.88 26.16 7.54
C LEU A 442 -19.19 26.07 6.76
N ILE A 443 -19.74 24.85 6.58
CA ILE A 443 -20.92 24.64 5.71
C ILE A 443 -22.12 25.50 6.10
N PRO A 444 -22.44 25.74 7.39
CA PRO A 444 -23.55 26.62 7.77
C PRO A 444 -23.45 28.06 7.24
N LEU A 445 -22.23 28.51 6.88
CA LEU A 445 -21.96 29.84 6.35
C LEU A 445 -21.94 29.89 4.81
N LEU A 446 -22.08 28.73 4.16
CA LEU A 446 -22.05 28.61 2.70
C LEU A 446 -23.48 28.71 2.09
N PRO A 447 -23.61 28.86 0.76
CA PRO A 447 -24.91 29.04 0.10
C PRO A 447 -25.91 27.91 0.39
N ARG A 448 -27.09 28.26 0.91
CA ARG A 448 -28.14 27.31 1.32
C ARG A 448 -28.81 26.57 0.15
N GLU A 449 -28.66 27.09 -1.06
CA GLU A 449 -29.13 26.46 -2.30
C GLU A 449 -28.28 25.25 -2.75
N CYS A 450 -27.13 25.02 -2.11
CA CYS A 450 -26.27 23.87 -2.39
C CYS A 450 -26.60 22.68 -1.46
N ARG A 451 -26.36 21.47 -1.97
CA ARG A 451 -26.39 20.22 -1.21
C ARG A 451 -24.97 19.77 -0.92
N TYR A 452 -24.52 19.88 0.32
CA TYR A 452 -23.18 19.49 0.72
C TYR A 452 -23.16 18.04 1.20
N VAL A 453 -22.21 17.25 0.72
CA VAL A 453 -21.99 15.87 1.13
C VAL A 453 -20.55 15.75 1.60
N ALA A 454 -20.33 15.62 2.90
CA ALA A 454 -19.00 15.40 3.46
C ALA A 454 -18.86 13.93 3.89
N VAL A 455 -17.79 13.26 3.45
CA VAL A 455 -17.56 11.84 3.74
C VAL A 455 -16.40 11.66 4.70
N ASP A 456 -16.56 10.76 5.66
CA ASP A 456 -15.43 10.19 6.38
C ASP A 456 -14.68 9.28 5.41
N LEU A 457 -13.42 9.58 5.12
CA LEU A 457 -12.59 8.69 4.30
C LEU A 457 -12.45 7.32 5.01
N ALA A 458 -12.21 6.25 4.25
CA ALA A 458 -11.99 4.93 4.81
C ALA A 458 -10.97 5.00 5.98
N GLY A 459 -11.23 4.32 7.09
CA GLY A 459 -10.37 4.35 8.28
C GLY A 459 -10.37 5.68 9.06
N HIS A 460 -11.21 6.64 8.71
CA HIS A 460 -11.40 7.90 9.44
C HIS A 460 -12.83 8.00 9.95
N GLY A 461 -13.04 8.85 10.96
CA GLY A 461 -14.36 9.15 11.49
C GLY A 461 -15.13 7.88 11.87
N ARG A 462 -16.36 7.76 11.34
CA ARG A 462 -17.23 6.58 11.51
C ARG A 462 -17.16 5.60 10.34
N SER A 463 -16.37 5.88 9.30
CA SER A 463 -16.21 4.96 8.17
C SER A 463 -15.48 3.69 8.57
N SER A 464 -15.86 2.59 7.93
CA SER A 464 -15.26 1.29 8.20
C SER A 464 -13.75 1.28 7.94
N HIS A 465 -13.04 0.39 8.64
CA HIS A 465 -11.63 0.14 8.38
C HIS A 465 -11.50 -0.74 7.13
N ARG A 466 -10.45 -0.54 6.34
CA ARG A 466 -10.15 -1.44 5.22
C ARG A 466 -9.85 -2.84 5.78
N PRO A 467 -10.05 -3.92 5.00
CA PRO A 467 -9.73 -5.26 5.46
C PRO A 467 -8.27 -5.39 5.90
N ALA A 468 -7.98 -6.33 6.80
CA ALA A 468 -6.62 -6.57 7.28
C ALA A 468 -5.66 -6.85 6.09
N GLY A 469 -4.42 -6.37 6.18
CA GLY A 469 -3.43 -6.53 5.11
C GLY A 469 -3.56 -5.61 3.90
N VAL A 470 -4.58 -4.75 3.87
CA VAL A 470 -4.79 -3.72 2.85
C VAL A 470 -4.26 -2.38 3.34
N LEU A 471 -3.46 -1.72 2.50
CA LEU A 471 -2.93 -0.38 2.75
C LEU A 471 -3.96 0.70 2.37
N TYR A 472 -3.94 1.80 3.13
CA TYR A 472 -4.59 3.05 2.75
C TYR A 472 -3.72 3.78 1.74
N SER A 473 -3.77 3.34 0.48
CA SER A 473 -3.14 4.09 -0.59
C SER A 473 -4.00 5.32 -0.88
N ALA A 474 -3.60 6.49 -0.41
CA ALA A 474 -4.10 7.71 -1.00
C ALA A 474 -3.64 7.76 -2.46
N LEU A 475 -4.42 8.33 -3.36
CA LEU A 475 -3.82 9.02 -4.51
C LEU A 475 -3.22 10.32 -3.96
N ALA A 476 -2.16 10.22 -3.14
CA ALA A 476 -1.54 11.40 -2.55
C ALA A 476 -0.71 12.09 -3.63
N TYR A 477 -1.33 13.10 -4.24
CA TYR A 477 -0.71 14.06 -5.13
C TYR A 477 0.50 14.78 -4.49
N VAL A 478 0.59 14.77 -3.16
CA VAL A 478 1.51 15.65 -2.40
C VAL A 478 2.83 14.99 -2.02
N ALA A 479 2.86 13.68 -1.72
CA ALA A 479 4.07 13.04 -1.18
C ALA A 479 5.14 12.71 -2.25
N ALA A 480 4.79 12.73 -3.53
CA ALA A 480 5.66 12.31 -4.61
C ALA A 480 6.48 13.45 -5.23
N VAL A 481 5.97 14.68 -5.17
CA VAL A 481 6.65 15.84 -5.74
C VAL A 481 7.62 16.51 -4.77
N HIS A 482 7.91 15.76 -3.71
CA HIS A 482 8.63 16.21 -2.55
C HIS A 482 10.09 16.56 -2.80
N ARG A 483 10.73 15.96 -3.81
CA ARG A 483 12.21 15.95 -3.89
C ARG A 483 12.75 15.76 -5.32
N VAL A 484 12.10 16.37 -6.32
CA VAL A 484 12.54 16.25 -7.74
C VAL A 484 13.01 17.58 -8.35
N VAL A 485 12.75 18.72 -7.70
CA VAL A 485 13.05 20.06 -8.25
C VAL A 485 14.36 20.62 -7.70
N ASP A 486 15.43 19.82 -7.72
CA ASP A 486 16.83 20.30 -7.57
C ASP A 486 17.64 20.07 -8.87
N GLY A 487 16.96 19.93 -10.02
CA GLY A 487 17.63 19.79 -11.32
C GLY A 487 18.21 18.40 -11.59
N ALA A 488 17.89 17.41 -10.75
CA ALA A 488 18.19 16.01 -10.99
C ALA A 488 16.88 15.24 -11.18
N ASP A 489 16.47 15.07 -12.44
CA ASP A 489 15.34 14.22 -12.86
C ASP A 489 15.47 12.77 -12.32
N ILE A 490 16.69 12.39 -11.92
CA ILE A 490 17.08 11.08 -11.40
C ILE A 490 16.94 10.98 -9.86
N ALA A 491 17.02 12.08 -9.10
CA ALA A 491 17.02 12.02 -7.63
C ALA A 491 15.64 11.62 -7.06
N GLY A 492 14.56 12.10 -7.66
CA GLY A 492 13.19 11.75 -7.27
C GLY A 492 12.82 10.29 -7.47
N ILE A 493 13.45 9.63 -8.45
CA ILE A 493 13.17 8.24 -8.77
C ILE A 493 14.01 7.29 -7.91
N LYS A 494 15.22 7.69 -7.49
CA LYS A 494 16.02 6.96 -6.46
C LYS A 494 15.29 6.81 -5.13
N GLU A 495 14.50 7.81 -4.76
CA GLU A 495 13.72 7.78 -3.51
C GLU A 495 12.44 6.96 -3.58
N LEU A 496 11.91 6.70 -4.79
CA LEU A 496 10.72 5.86 -4.97
C LEU A 496 10.96 4.46 -4.40
N THR A 497 12.14 3.91 -4.65
CA THR A 497 12.56 2.61 -4.12
C THR A 497 12.54 2.60 -2.59
N GLU A 498 13.16 3.61 -1.97
CA GLU A 498 13.25 3.69 -0.51
C GLU A 498 11.88 3.95 0.15
N VAL A 499 11.03 4.78 -0.45
CA VAL A 499 9.67 5.04 0.07
C VAL A 499 8.81 3.78 0.02
N LEU A 500 8.86 3.03 -1.10
CA LEU A 500 8.17 1.75 -1.23
C LEU A 500 8.66 0.76 -0.18
N ARG A 501 9.98 0.63 -0.02
CA ARG A 501 10.62 -0.27 0.96
C ARG A 501 10.19 0.05 2.40
N GLN A 502 10.30 1.32 2.81
CA GLN A 502 9.88 1.77 4.14
C GLN A 502 8.39 1.58 4.41
N GLY A 503 7.54 1.82 3.40
CA GLY A 503 6.10 1.59 3.50
C GLY A 503 5.77 0.11 3.71
N MET A 504 6.47 -0.78 3.02
CA MET A 504 6.30 -2.24 3.16
C MET A 504 6.78 -2.77 4.50
N ASP A 505 8.03 -2.46 4.87
CA ASP A 505 8.61 -2.93 6.13
C ASP A 505 7.80 -2.39 7.32
N GLY A 506 7.38 -1.12 7.27
CA GLY A 506 6.54 -0.50 8.29
C GLY A 506 5.21 -1.24 8.50
N MET A 507 4.56 -1.66 7.41
CA MET A 507 3.30 -2.41 7.47
C MET A 507 3.48 -3.80 8.08
N ILE A 508 4.50 -4.56 7.64
CA ILE A 508 4.76 -5.90 8.18
C ILE A 508 5.06 -5.84 9.68
N GLN A 509 5.88 -4.87 10.10
CA GLN A 509 6.17 -4.66 11.52
C GLN A 509 4.94 -4.24 12.33
N PHE A 510 4.02 -3.49 11.73
CA PHE A 510 2.76 -3.14 12.36
C PHE A 510 1.84 -4.34 12.54
N GLU A 511 1.68 -5.15 11.49
CA GLU A 511 0.88 -6.39 11.53
C GLU A 511 1.40 -7.36 12.60
N LYS A 512 2.73 -7.46 12.76
CA LYS A 512 3.36 -8.24 13.85
C LYS A 512 3.11 -7.66 15.24
N LYS A 513 2.97 -6.33 15.37
CA LYS A 513 2.75 -5.63 16.64
C LYS A 513 1.29 -5.52 17.06
N THR A 514 0.35 -5.64 16.12
CA THR A 514 -1.10 -5.47 16.36
C THR A 514 -1.74 -6.49 17.29
N GLU A 515 -0.97 -7.42 17.87
CA GLU A 515 -1.39 -8.21 19.03
C GLU A 515 -1.42 -7.40 20.35
N LYS A 516 -0.98 -6.13 20.38
CA LYS A 516 -1.07 -5.28 21.58
C LYS A 516 -2.44 -4.59 21.70
N LYS A 517 -3.05 -4.69 22.90
CA LYS A 517 -4.29 -3.97 23.26
C LYS A 517 -4.17 -2.47 22.93
N ARG A 518 -5.19 -1.89 22.28
CA ARG A 518 -5.26 -0.44 22.04
C ARG A 518 -5.25 0.29 23.39
N ARG A 519 -4.48 1.37 23.49
CA ARG A 519 -4.49 2.23 24.67
C ARG A 519 -5.86 2.89 24.79
N VAL A 520 -6.47 2.76 25.96
CA VAL A 520 -7.69 3.49 26.36
C VAL A 520 -7.25 4.80 27.01
N TYR A 521 -7.92 5.89 26.67
CA TYR A 521 -7.66 7.23 27.16
C TYR A 521 -8.88 7.73 27.91
N THR A 522 -8.68 8.52 28.96
CA THR A 522 -9.73 9.44 29.42
C THR A 522 -9.98 10.51 28.35
N TYR A 523 -11.16 11.14 28.38
CA TYR A 523 -11.48 12.20 27.41
C TYR A 523 -10.46 13.35 27.46
N LYS A 524 -10.06 13.77 28.67
CA LYS A 524 -9.05 14.80 28.90
C LYS A 524 -7.69 14.44 28.29
N GLU A 525 -7.21 13.22 28.52
CA GLU A 525 -5.95 12.74 27.92
C GLU A 525 -6.02 12.70 26.38
N ALA A 526 -7.19 12.36 25.82
CA ALA A 526 -7.38 12.37 24.37
C ALA A 526 -7.28 13.79 23.81
N VAL A 527 -7.91 14.78 24.46
CA VAL A 527 -7.83 16.21 24.09
C VAL A 527 -6.39 16.70 24.15
N GLU A 528 -5.71 16.50 25.28
CA GLU A 528 -4.31 16.90 25.47
C GLU A 528 -3.40 16.28 24.39
N ARG A 529 -3.62 15.01 24.06
CA ARG A 529 -2.88 14.31 23.02
C ARG A 529 -3.09 14.91 21.63
N LEU A 530 -4.32 15.27 21.26
CA LEU A 530 -4.59 15.82 19.92
C LEU A 530 -4.04 17.25 19.79
N LEU A 531 -4.20 18.08 20.82
CA LEU A 531 -3.63 19.43 20.86
C LEU A 531 -2.10 19.41 20.81
N ALA A 532 -1.46 18.49 21.54
CA ALA A 532 -0.01 18.32 21.50
C ALA A 532 0.49 17.89 20.11
N ALA A 533 -0.29 17.07 19.39
CA ALA A 533 0.04 16.66 18.03
C ALA A 533 -0.25 17.75 16.98
N ASN A 534 -1.24 18.62 17.22
CA ASN A 534 -1.72 19.64 16.29
C ASN A 534 -1.95 20.97 17.04
N PRO A 535 -0.89 21.75 17.31
CA PRO A 535 -0.98 22.97 18.11
C PRO A 535 -1.79 24.09 17.44
N THR A 536 -2.17 23.94 16.17
CA THR A 536 -3.00 24.89 15.43
C THR A 536 -4.50 24.71 15.67
N LEU A 537 -4.93 23.61 16.29
CA LEU A 537 -6.33 23.37 16.64
C LEU A 537 -6.70 24.10 17.94
N SER A 538 -7.91 24.65 18.01
CA SER A 538 -8.51 25.08 19.28
C SER A 538 -9.15 23.89 19.99
N GLU A 539 -9.38 24.01 21.31
CA GLU A 539 -10.09 22.99 22.08
C GLU A 539 -11.50 22.72 21.52
N GLN A 540 -12.21 23.77 21.08
CA GLN A 540 -13.50 23.64 20.38
C GLN A 540 -13.38 22.81 19.10
N SER A 541 -12.35 23.06 18.28
CA SER A 541 -12.08 22.28 17.07
C SER A 541 -11.81 20.80 17.38
N VAL A 542 -11.11 20.51 18.48
CA VAL A 542 -10.87 19.13 18.94
C VAL A 542 -12.18 18.43 19.30
N HIS A 543 -13.08 19.10 20.02
CA HIS A 543 -14.39 18.52 20.38
C HIS A 543 -15.21 18.16 19.15
N ILE A 544 -15.25 19.02 18.13
CA ILE A 544 -15.94 18.75 16.86
C ILE A 544 -15.37 17.51 16.18
N LEU A 545 -14.03 17.42 16.08
CA LEU A 545 -13.38 16.23 15.51
C LEU A 545 -13.67 14.96 16.33
N PHE A 546 -13.80 15.06 17.65
CA PHE A 546 -14.06 13.92 18.54
C PHE A 546 -15.46 13.34 18.46
N GLU A 547 -16.47 14.06 17.93
CA GLU A 547 -17.81 13.51 17.67
C GLU A 547 -17.77 12.24 16.78
N ARG A 548 -16.73 12.14 15.95
CA ARG A 548 -16.48 11.03 15.03
C ARG A 548 -15.10 10.41 15.19
N GLY A 549 -14.19 11.09 15.88
CA GLY A 549 -12.79 10.70 16.07
C GLY A 549 -12.52 9.78 17.27
N LEU A 550 -13.47 9.66 18.19
CA LEU A 550 -13.40 8.79 19.37
C LEU A 550 -14.52 7.75 19.38
N VAL A 551 -14.19 6.57 19.90
CA VAL A 551 -15.14 5.49 20.20
C VAL A 551 -15.07 5.24 21.70
N GLU A 552 -16.21 5.30 22.36
CA GLU A 552 -16.35 4.95 23.76
C GLU A 552 -16.18 3.42 23.93
N VAL A 553 -15.39 3.03 24.91
CA VAL A 553 -15.12 1.63 25.28
C VAL A 553 -15.12 1.51 26.79
N GLU A 554 -15.13 0.29 27.31
CA GLU A 554 -15.00 0.05 28.74
C GLU A 554 -13.73 0.74 29.29
N GLY A 555 -13.91 1.65 30.26
CA GLY A 555 -12.82 2.39 30.89
C GLY A 555 -12.37 3.68 30.19
N GLY A 556 -13.01 4.12 29.09
CA GLY A 556 -12.74 5.41 28.46
C GLY A 556 -12.96 5.45 26.95
N PHE A 557 -11.99 5.98 26.21
CA PHE A 557 -12.09 6.23 24.77
C PHE A 557 -10.89 5.68 24.01
N VAL A 558 -11.13 5.26 22.77
CA VAL A 558 -10.09 4.94 21.78
C VAL A 558 -10.29 5.78 20.54
N PHE A 559 -9.21 6.14 19.86
CA PHE A 559 -9.30 6.81 18.57
C PHE A 559 -9.92 5.85 17.53
N SER A 560 -10.94 6.36 16.80
CA SER A 560 -11.62 5.60 15.74
C SER A 560 -10.71 5.37 14.53
N ARG A 561 -9.76 6.27 14.29
CA ARG A 561 -8.86 6.25 13.14
C ARG A 561 -8.05 4.96 13.08
N ASP A 562 -8.00 4.35 11.89
CA ASP A 562 -7.12 3.22 11.64
C ASP A 562 -5.66 3.70 11.64
N LEU A 563 -4.82 3.08 12.48
CA LEU A 563 -3.41 3.43 12.59
C LEU A 563 -2.65 3.18 11.28
N ARG A 564 -3.16 2.31 10.40
CA ARG A 564 -2.59 2.05 9.08
C ARG A 564 -2.67 3.23 8.14
N VAL A 565 -3.54 4.21 8.41
CA VAL A 565 -3.53 5.48 7.71
C VAL A 565 -2.17 6.16 7.85
N ASN A 566 -1.42 5.97 8.94
CA ASN A 566 -0.14 6.65 9.11
C ASN A 566 1.02 6.05 8.28
N PHE A 567 0.81 4.94 7.55
CA PHE A 567 1.87 4.38 6.71
C PHE A 567 2.12 5.24 5.48
N LYS A 568 3.38 5.32 5.07
CA LYS A 568 3.77 6.02 3.85
C LYS A 568 3.03 5.41 2.66
N ASN A 569 2.55 6.30 1.80
CA ASN A 569 1.83 5.91 0.60
C ASN A 569 2.77 5.20 -0.39
N MET A 570 2.34 4.07 -0.93
CA MET A 570 3.12 3.32 -1.95
C MET A 570 2.93 3.86 -3.37
N LEU A 571 2.16 4.94 -3.54
CA LEU A 571 1.94 5.61 -4.81
C LEU A 571 2.68 6.95 -4.83
N CYS A 572 3.76 7.01 -5.60
CA CYS A 572 4.47 8.25 -5.90
C CYS A 572 4.42 8.54 -7.40
N LEU A 573 3.77 9.66 -7.77
CA LEU A 573 3.72 10.17 -9.14
C LEU A 573 5.01 10.95 -9.46
N SER A 574 5.56 10.79 -10.67
CA SER A 574 6.59 11.71 -11.17
C SER A 574 6.02 13.13 -11.34
N LEU A 575 6.90 14.13 -11.47
CA LEU A 575 6.46 15.49 -11.80
C LEU A 575 5.66 15.50 -13.11
N GLU A 576 6.14 14.82 -14.14
CA GLU A 576 5.45 14.72 -15.43
C GLU A 576 4.04 14.11 -15.29
N GLN A 577 3.91 13.01 -14.54
CA GLN A 577 2.61 12.39 -14.23
C GLN A 577 1.68 13.35 -13.48
N SER A 578 2.24 14.11 -12.55
CA SER A 578 1.51 15.10 -11.76
C SER A 578 1.01 16.27 -12.62
N LEU A 579 1.86 16.77 -13.53
CA LEU A 579 1.54 17.83 -14.49
C LEU A 579 0.50 17.37 -15.51
N GLU A 580 0.61 16.14 -15.99
CA GLU A 580 -0.36 15.54 -16.90
C GLU A 580 -1.72 15.37 -16.23
N LEU A 581 -1.79 14.97 -14.96
CA LEU A 581 -3.07 14.94 -14.24
C LEU A 581 -3.66 16.33 -14.05
N LEU A 582 -2.85 17.33 -13.69
CA LEU A 582 -3.33 18.71 -13.59
C LEU A 582 -3.82 19.25 -14.94
N SER A 583 -3.16 18.89 -16.05
CA SER A 583 -3.54 19.35 -17.40
C SER A 583 -4.96 18.92 -17.79
N ARG A 584 -5.47 17.88 -17.15
CA ARG A 584 -6.82 17.35 -17.37
C ARG A 584 -7.90 18.06 -16.55
N ILE A 585 -7.53 18.94 -15.61
CA ILE A 585 -8.51 19.76 -14.88
C ILE A 585 -9.09 20.80 -15.84
N ARG A 586 -10.39 20.67 -16.12
CA ARG A 586 -11.12 21.55 -17.06
C ARG A 586 -11.99 22.59 -16.37
N VAL A 587 -12.14 22.48 -15.06
CA VAL A 587 -12.91 23.43 -14.25
C VAL A 587 -11.98 24.52 -13.72
N SER A 588 -12.53 25.69 -13.41
CA SER A 588 -11.83 26.65 -12.57
C SER A 588 -11.42 25.97 -11.25
N VAL A 589 -10.39 26.48 -10.57
CA VAL A 589 -9.95 25.97 -9.27
C VAL A 589 -9.74 27.17 -8.37
N LEU A 590 -10.27 27.10 -7.15
CA LEU A 590 -9.93 28.02 -6.07
C LEU A 590 -8.93 27.34 -5.14
N VAL A 591 -7.71 27.88 -5.08
CA VAL A 591 -6.67 27.48 -4.14
C VAL A 591 -6.63 28.51 -3.02
N VAL A 592 -6.94 28.07 -1.79
CA VAL A 592 -6.82 28.90 -0.59
C VAL A 592 -5.57 28.47 0.18
N LEU A 593 -4.65 29.41 0.35
CA LEU A 593 -3.43 29.27 1.13
C LEU A 593 -3.56 30.06 2.42
N VAL A 594 -2.74 29.72 3.41
CA VAL A 594 -2.70 30.44 4.69
C VAL A 594 -1.27 30.89 5.01
N GLU A 595 -1.15 32.07 5.59
CA GLU A 595 0.14 32.72 5.88
C GLU A 595 0.96 31.96 6.92
N ASP A 596 0.31 31.39 7.94
CA ASP A 596 0.97 30.66 9.04
C ASP A 596 1.15 29.16 8.73
N CYS A 597 1.64 28.86 7.53
CA CYS A 597 2.03 27.50 7.14
C CYS A 597 3.36 27.06 7.79
N ASP A 598 3.98 27.86 8.66
CA ASP A 598 5.26 27.57 9.31
C ASP A 598 5.06 26.61 10.50
N SER A 599 4.38 25.49 10.27
CA SER A 599 4.38 24.40 11.24
C SER A 599 5.70 23.65 11.08
N LYS A 600 6.54 23.70 12.11
CA LYS A 600 7.74 22.86 12.29
C LYS A 600 7.46 21.34 12.17
N ASN A 601 6.18 20.95 12.01
CA ASN A 601 5.68 19.58 11.90
C ASN A 601 4.86 19.27 10.61
N SER A 602 4.63 20.21 9.68
CA SER A 602 4.13 19.85 8.35
C SER A 602 5.27 19.17 7.63
N GLY A 603 5.34 17.85 7.77
CA GLY A 603 6.40 17.02 7.27
C GLY A 603 6.57 17.23 5.78
N GLN A 604 7.45 18.17 5.46
CA GLN A 604 7.95 18.49 4.14
C GLN A 604 6.80 18.87 3.18
N ALA A 605 6.79 20.10 2.67
CA ALA A 605 6.53 20.46 1.27
C ALA A 605 7.71 21.37 0.97
N PRO A 606 8.59 21.12 -0.03
CA PRO A 606 9.73 21.99 -0.20
C PRO A 606 9.17 23.38 -0.49
N LYS A 607 9.62 24.39 0.25
CA LYS A 607 9.25 25.80 0.03
C LYS A 607 9.41 26.23 -1.45
N LYS A 608 10.16 25.49 -2.26
CA LYS A 608 10.35 25.64 -3.73
C LYS A 608 9.24 25.08 -4.62
N PHE A 609 8.49 24.05 -4.21
CA PHE A 609 7.49 23.39 -5.08
C PHE A 609 6.15 24.15 -5.14
N THR A 610 5.77 24.76 -4.02
CA THR A 610 4.59 25.62 -3.91
C THR A 610 4.60 26.72 -4.99
N PRO A 611 5.69 27.48 -5.22
CA PRO A 611 5.76 28.44 -6.32
C PRO A 611 5.46 27.86 -7.71
N THR A 612 6.04 26.73 -8.10
CA THR A 612 5.83 26.15 -9.44
C THR A 612 4.41 25.67 -9.65
N LEU A 613 3.84 24.94 -8.68
CA LEU A 613 2.43 24.54 -8.76
C LEU A 613 1.51 25.74 -8.78
N LEU A 614 1.74 26.71 -7.89
CA LEU A 614 0.92 27.93 -7.86
C LEU A 614 1.05 28.71 -9.15
N GLN A 615 2.22 28.71 -9.79
CA GLN A 615 2.38 29.32 -11.12
C GLN A 615 1.58 28.56 -12.17
N ILE A 616 1.61 27.23 -12.17
CA ILE A 616 0.76 26.41 -13.07
C ILE A 616 -0.72 26.71 -12.84
N PHE A 617 -1.14 26.90 -11.58
CA PHE A 617 -2.50 27.28 -11.27
C PHE A 617 -2.84 28.67 -11.85
N ARG A 618 -1.96 29.66 -11.63
CA ARG A 618 -2.14 31.03 -12.15
C ARG A 618 -2.14 31.09 -13.68
N ASP A 619 -1.20 30.42 -14.35
CA ASP A 619 -1.08 30.37 -15.81
C ASP A 619 -2.30 29.75 -16.48
N ARG A 620 -3.04 28.91 -15.75
CA ARG A 620 -4.30 28.29 -16.19
C ARG A 620 -5.55 29.05 -15.73
N ASN A 621 -5.37 30.29 -15.29
CA ASN A 621 -6.45 31.17 -14.85
C ASN A 621 -7.25 30.60 -13.66
N HIS A 622 -6.61 29.82 -12.79
CA HIS A 622 -7.18 29.41 -11.52
C HIS A 622 -6.97 30.50 -10.44
N LYS A 623 -7.92 30.63 -9.52
CA LYS A 623 -7.90 31.65 -8.45
C LYS A 623 -7.04 31.15 -7.30
N VAL A 624 -5.96 31.87 -6.98
CA VAL A 624 -5.08 31.58 -5.84
C VAL A 624 -5.20 32.74 -4.85
N VAL A 625 -5.61 32.45 -3.62
CA VAL A 625 -5.79 33.45 -2.55
C VAL A 625 -5.00 33.00 -1.33
N THR A 626 -4.33 33.93 -0.67
CA THR A 626 -3.67 33.71 0.62
C THR A 626 -4.44 34.45 1.70
N LEU A 627 -4.72 33.79 2.82
CA LEU A 627 -5.45 34.33 3.96
C LEU A 627 -4.63 34.28 5.26
N PRO A 628 -4.84 35.21 6.19
CA PRO A 628 -4.27 35.08 7.53
C PRO A 628 -4.93 33.89 8.25
N GLY A 629 -4.15 33.14 9.02
CA GLY A 629 -4.62 31.97 9.77
C GLY A 629 -3.73 30.74 9.60
N ASN A 630 -4.23 29.59 10.05
CA ASN A 630 -3.50 28.33 10.07
C ASN A 630 -4.12 27.28 9.13
N HIS A 631 -3.48 26.10 8.98
CA HIS A 631 -3.93 25.04 8.06
C HIS A 631 -5.41 24.61 8.24
N HIS A 632 -5.93 24.70 9.46
CA HIS A 632 -7.31 24.37 9.82
C HIS A 632 -8.23 25.60 9.84
N ILE A 633 -7.92 26.66 9.06
CA ILE A 633 -8.73 27.91 8.99
C ILE A 633 -10.22 27.65 8.75
N HIS A 634 -10.55 26.62 7.98
CA HIS A 634 -11.93 26.20 7.71
C HIS A 634 -12.68 25.73 8.97
N LEU A 635 -11.96 25.31 10.01
CA LEU A 635 -12.50 24.86 11.28
C LEU A 635 -12.36 25.95 12.36
N THR A 636 -11.22 26.66 12.40
CA THR A 636 -10.91 27.64 13.45
C THR A 636 -11.49 29.04 13.18
N ASN A 637 -11.54 29.47 11.92
CA ASN A 637 -11.96 30.80 11.50
C ASN A 637 -12.81 30.72 10.20
N PRO A 638 -13.93 29.97 10.22
CA PRO A 638 -14.72 29.69 9.02
C PRO A 638 -15.28 30.96 8.35
N GLU A 639 -15.57 32.01 9.13
CA GLU A 639 -16.06 33.31 8.66
C GLU A 639 -15.09 34.02 7.68
N VAL A 640 -13.79 33.73 7.78
CA VAL A 640 -12.77 34.34 6.91
C VAL A 640 -12.79 33.69 5.51
N ILE A 641 -13.05 32.38 5.45
CA ILE A 641 -13.01 31.60 4.20
C ILE A 641 -14.40 31.48 3.54
N ALA A 642 -15.48 31.54 4.31
CA ALA A 642 -16.84 31.36 3.81
C ALA A 642 -17.24 32.34 2.70
N PRO A 643 -16.94 33.65 2.76
CA PRO A 643 -17.27 34.58 1.68
C PRO A 643 -16.58 34.22 0.35
N LEU A 644 -15.32 33.77 0.41
CA LEU A 644 -14.55 33.39 -0.78
C LEU A 644 -15.08 32.13 -1.44
N VAL A 645 -15.43 31.12 -0.63
CA VAL A 645 -16.04 29.88 -1.12
C VAL A 645 -17.44 30.16 -1.68
N THR A 646 -18.21 31.01 -1.02
CA THR A 646 -19.56 31.43 -1.44
C THR A 646 -19.53 32.13 -2.79
N ASP A 647 -18.68 33.14 -2.94
CA ASP A 647 -18.46 33.87 -4.20
C ASP A 647 -18.14 32.88 -5.32
N TYR A 648 -17.16 32.01 -5.08
CA TYR A 648 -16.72 31.03 -6.06
C TYR A 648 -17.81 30.04 -6.49
N LEU A 649 -18.57 29.49 -5.53
CA LEU A 649 -19.67 28.57 -5.83
C LEU A 649 -20.78 29.25 -6.65
N ARG A 650 -21.06 30.53 -6.40
CA ARG A 650 -22.07 31.32 -7.12
C ARG A 650 -21.61 31.74 -8.52
N THR A 651 -20.38 32.22 -8.68
CA THR A 651 -19.84 32.60 -10.01
C THR A 651 -19.83 31.42 -10.98
N GLU A 652 -19.43 30.24 -10.51
CA GLU A 652 -19.41 29.03 -11.34
C GLU A 652 -20.82 28.45 -11.58
N ALA A 653 -21.81 28.77 -10.75
CA ALA A 653 -23.21 28.39 -11.03
C ALA A 653 -23.75 29.16 -12.24
N SER A 654 -23.47 30.46 -12.31
CA SER A 654 -23.90 31.34 -13.40
C SER A 654 -23.19 31.06 -14.73
N SER A 655 -21.96 30.56 -14.72
CA SER A 655 -21.22 30.16 -15.93
C SER A 655 -21.72 28.84 -16.55
N LEU A 656 -22.35 27.99 -15.75
CA LEU A 656 -22.93 26.70 -16.17
C LEU A 656 -24.34 26.86 -16.76
N SER A 657 -25.15 27.83 -16.31
CA SER A 657 -26.47 28.11 -16.89
C SER A 657 -26.36 28.67 -18.31
N THR A 658 -25.46 29.62 -18.53
CA THR A 658 -25.19 30.24 -19.86
C THR A 658 -24.68 29.22 -20.90
N LYS A 659 -23.93 28.18 -20.48
CA LYS A 659 -23.48 27.10 -21.39
C LYS A 659 -24.57 26.09 -21.74
N ARG A 660 -25.64 25.96 -20.93
CA ARG A 660 -26.80 25.11 -21.24
C ARG A 660 -27.76 25.78 -22.22
N GLU A 661 -27.92 27.10 -22.12
CA GLU A 661 -28.76 27.87 -23.06
C GLU A 661 -28.19 27.91 -24.49
N HIS A 662 -26.87 27.79 -24.67
CA HIS A 662 -26.25 27.68 -26.00
C HIS A 662 -26.22 26.25 -26.59
N LYS A 663 -26.84 25.27 -25.92
CA LYS A 663 -26.90 23.87 -26.38
C LYS A 663 -28.33 23.29 -26.48
N LEU A 664 -29.35 24.14 -26.31
CA LEU A 664 -30.76 23.81 -26.56
C LEU A 664 -31.20 24.39 -27.90
#